data_AF-A0A8H7TZS6-F1
#
_entry.id   AF-A0A8H7TZS6-F1
#
_cell.length_a   1.000
_cell.length_b   1.000
_cell.length_c   1.000
_cell.angle_alpha   90.00
_cell.angle_beta   90.00
_cell.angle_gamma   90.00
#
_symmetry.space_group_name_H-M   'P 1'
#
loop_
_entity.id
_entity.type
_entity.pdbx_description
1 polymer ?
#
loop_
_entity_poly.entity_id
_entity_poly.type
_entity_poly.pdbx_seq_one_letter_code
_entity_poly.pdbx_strand_id
1 'polypeptide(L)'
;MTAIFHNPLASQYTVPQAARPDASVSAFHTSLEGYTPTDLLSLPDLARELRVGHVLVKNESVRLGLPAFKILGASWAACRVITRHLGLPLNHVGRSLADLSRAAKDRGITLLTATDGNHGRALARISSLLGVKCQVYVPKGLETSVVSLIADEGALVEEVDGDYDAAVLKAYEAANAVRNGILVQDTALEGYEEIPKWIVDGYSTMFVEIDEQIHTLTGGKDADIVMVPVGVGSLAQAAVTHFKRTGRTSQTQIITVEPDTAACLITALRNASASSTSAVTASVPGGTLTSPTIMTGLCCGTVSPLAWPLLRGGVDFATSVADIEAHQAVKDLQRVGIDAGPCGAAPLAALRRFASLRPGALRPDSVVLLLATEGPREYVPPLDATTTDPVVLTQILTRIDSSNPDLSKDAGAGEARIADYLHAWLAHHGFAVHRLEARPGRPSIIGVAKGSGAGRTLMFNGHVDTVTLAGYNGDPLSGEIIDGAVHGRGAFDMKAGVAASLVAAYRARETHDLKGDIVLALVADEENLSLGTQEVLAAGWRADGAVVSEPTDEALMLAHKGFVWAEVDIIGKAGHGSRPDLGVDAIAKAGHFLVALERYGDALMKSQLTCAVSHSLLGTGTVHAGLIKGGEEISSYPALCTVSVERRTVPGETPVTVEQQLRVILDGITRDVPDFQYALRIGESRSPYEVDADHAFVRLFSKHAEAVLGAPPRITGAPYWADSALLADAGIPVVLFGAQGRGMHSANESVDAASIKRVTQLLTKFATDFCGGTKN
;
A
#
# COMPACT_ATOMS: atom_id res chain seq x y z
N MET A 1 8.48 -0.13 18.24
CA MET A 1 9.41 -1.24 17.91
C MET A 1 10.62 -0.66 17.22
N THR A 2 11.84 -1.11 17.53
CA THR A 2 13.07 -0.58 16.90
C THR A 2 13.05 -0.88 15.40
N ALA A 3 13.31 0.14 14.56
CA ALA A 3 13.37 0.03 13.09
C ALA A 3 14.41 -0.99 12.59
N ILE A 4 15.35 -1.37 13.44
CA ILE A 4 16.39 -2.37 13.18
C ILE A 4 16.18 -3.56 14.11
N PHE A 5 16.18 -4.77 13.54
CA PHE A 5 16.29 -6.03 14.27
C PHE A 5 17.78 -6.36 14.51
N HIS A 6 18.12 -6.88 15.69
CA HIS A 6 19.46 -7.31 16.07
C HIS A 6 19.45 -8.75 16.60
N ASN A 7 20.27 -9.61 16.02
CA ASN A 7 20.50 -10.97 16.47
C ASN A 7 21.83 -11.07 17.23
N PRO A 8 21.81 -11.14 18.58
CA PRO A 8 23.06 -11.20 19.35
C PRO A 8 23.83 -12.51 19.14
N LEU A 9 23.17 -13.58 18.67
CA LEU A 9 23.78 -14.90 18.48
C LEU A 9 24.49 -15.06 17.13
N ALA A 10 24.26 -14.16 16.17
CA ALA A 10 24.80 -14.26 14.82
C ALA A 10 26.33 -14.11 14.74
N SER A 11 26.93 -13.45 15.74
CA SER A 11 28.40 -13.33 15.86
C SER A 11 29.08 -14.67 16.15
N GLN A 12 28.37 -15.62 16.77
CA GLN A 12 28.88 -16.95 17.10
C GLN A 12 28.38 -18.02 16.11
N TYR A 13 27.48 -17.65 15.21
CA TYR A 13 26.91 -18.57 14.25
C TYR A 13 27.95 -18.99 13.22
N THR A 14 28.01 -20.30 12.98
CA THR A 14 28.85 -20.87 11.92
C THR A 14 28.02 -21.81 11.07
N VAL A 15 28.11 -21.62 9.76
CA VAL A 15 27.35 -22.39 8.77
C VAL A 15 27.83 -23.84 8.73
N PRO A 16 26.92 -24.83 8.70
CA PRO A 16 27.29 -26.24 8.55
C PRO A 16 28.09 -26.52 7.27
N GLN A 17 29.06 -27.43 7.33
CA GLN A 17 29.89 -27.77 6.17
C GLN A 17 29.06 -28.28 4.97
N ALA A 18 27.96 -29.00 5.22
CA ALA A 18 27.06 -29.50 4.20
C ALA A 18 26.30 -28.40 3.41
N ALA A 19 26.21 -27.19 3.97
CA ALA A 19 25.59 -26.05 3.28
C ALA A 19 26.54 -25.37 2.29
N ARG A 20 27.85 -25.71 2.29
CA ARG A 20 28.83 -25.10 1.39
C ARG A 20 28.55 -25.44 -0.08
N PRO A 21 28.76 -24.48 -0.99
CA PRO A 21 28.68 -24.73 -2.42
C PRO A 21 29.79 -25.68 -2.88
N ASP A 22 29.58 -26.30 -4.04
CA ASP A 22 30.59 -27.12 -4.70
C ASP A 22 31.84 -26.28 -5.03
N ALA A 23 33.03 -26.84 -4.84
CA ALA A 23 34.28 -26.14 -5.16
C ALA A 23 34.44 -25.85 -6.66
N SER A 24 33.69 -26.54 -7.53
CA SER A 24 33.77 -26.34 -8.98
C SER A 24 32.99 -25.14 -9.50
N VAL A 25 32.15 -24.48 -8.68
CA VAL A 25 31.25 -23.40 -9.16
C VAL A 25 32.02 -22.25 -9.81
N SER A 26 33.09 -21.76 -9.17
CA SER A 26 33.90 -20.68 -9.75
C SER A 26 34.61 -21.13 -11.02
N ALA A 27 35.17 -22.34 -11.05
CA ALA A 27 35.81 -22.88 -12.24
C ALA A 27 34.81 -23.02 -13.41
N PHE A 28 33.55 -23.37 -13.12
CA PHE A 28 32.47 -23.39 -14.10
C PHE A 28 32.22 -21.99 -14.69
N HIS A 29 31.97 -20.98 -13.86
CA HIS A 29 31.67 -19.64 -14.39
C HIS A 29 32.84 -19.05 -15.18
N THR A 30 34.08 -19.28 -14.74
CA THR A 30 35.29 -18.85 -15.46
C THR A 30 35.42 -19.51 -16.85
N SER A 31 34.76 -20.64 -17.07
CA SER A 31 34.73 -21.34 -18.37
C SER A 31 33.64 -20.83 -19.32
N LEU A 32 32.71 -19.99 -18.85
CA LEU A 32 31.65 -19.43 -19.69
C LEU A 32 32.21 -18.35 -20.62
N GLU A 33 31.76 -18.37 -21.87
CA GLU A 33 32.10 -17.33 -22.83
C GLU A 33 31.58 -15.97 -22.36
N GLY A 34 32.42 -14.93 -22.45
CA GLY A 34 32.10 -13.59 -22.00
C GLY A 34 32.14 -13.38 -20.49
N TYR A 35 32.56 -14.38 -19.71
CA TYR A 35 32.76 -14.21 -18.27
C TYR A 35 33.98 -13.34 -17.98
N THR A 36 33.74 -12.30 -17.19
CA THR A 36 34.76 -11.51 -16.49
C THR A 36 34.25 -11.25 -15.08
N PRO A 37 35.12 -11.30 -14.04
CA PRO A 37 34.76 -10.80 -12.72
C PRO A 37 34.23 -9.37 -12.82
N THR A 38 33.08 -9.07 -12.23
CA THR A 38 32.58 -7.69 -12.18
C THR A 38 33.40 -6.85 -11.23
N ASP A 39 33.35 -5.54 -11.39
CA ASP A 39 34.15 -4.63 -10.60
C ASP A 39 33.65 -4.50 -9.15
N LEU A 40 34.61 -4.43 -8.22
CA LEU A 40 34.44 -3.93 -6.88
C LEU A 40 34.99 -2.51 -6.81
N LEU A 41 34.09 -1.54 -6.67
CA LEU A 41 34.41 -0.11 -6.78
C LEU A 41 34.54 0.51 -5.38
N SER A 42 35.55 1.38 -5.19
CA SER A 42 35.75 2.11 -3.94
C SER A 42 34.97 3.43 -3.93
N LEU A 43 34.29 3.72 -2.82
CA LEU A 43 33.54 4.96 -2.58
C LEU A 43 34.20 5.79 -1.47
N PRO A 44 35.30 6.51 -1.75
CA PRO A 44 36.09 7.20 -0.73
C PRO A 44 35.35 8.35 -0.05
N ASP A 45 34.47 9.07 -0.77
CA ASP A 45 33.71 10.17 -0.19
C ASP A 45 32.64 9.67 0.79
N LEU A 46 32.01 8.54 0.48
CA LEU A 46 31.07 7.88 1.38
C LEU A 46 31.79 7.27 2.59
N ALA A 47 33.00 6.72 2.40
CA ALA A 47 33.82 6.26 3.52
C ALA A 47 34.16 7.42 4.48
N ARG A 48 34.45 8.61 3.94
CA ARG A 48 34.68 9.83 4.73
C ARG A 48 33.41 10.32 5.43
N GLU A 49 32.27 10.28 4.74
CA GLU A 49 30.94 10.61 5.29
C GLU A 49 30.63 9.75 6.52
N LEU A 50 30.80 8.44 6.39
CA LEU A 50 30.47 7.46 7.44
C LEU A 50 31.59 7.23 8.45
N ARG A 51 32.76 7.87 8.25
CA ARG A 51 33.97 7.73 9.09
C ARG A 51 34.42 6.27 9.23
N VAL A 52 34.50 5.56 8.11
CA VAL A 52 35.02 4.18 8.02
C VAL A 52 36.24 4.12 7.11
N GLY A 53 36.98 3.01 7.15
CA GLY A 53 38.21 2.86 6.37
C GLY A 53 37.92 2.72 4.88
N HIS A 54 36.96 1.87 4.52
CA HIS A 54 36.57 1.63 3.14
C HIS A 54 35.07 1.42 3.02
N VAL A 55 34.47 1.97 1.97
CA VAL A 55 33.16 1.56 1.48
C VAL A 55 33.33 1.09 0.05
N LEU A 56 32.95 -0.15 -0.22
CA LEU A 56 33.15 -0.83 -1.48
C LEU A 56 31.80 -1.27 -2.04
N VAL A 57 31.58 -1.14 -3.34
CA VAL A 57 30.36 -1.58 -4.03
C VAL A 57 30.71 -2.68 -5.01
N LYS A 58 30.14 -3.88 -4.81
CA LYS A 58 30.19 -4.94 -5.82
C LYS A 58 29.12 -4.65 -6.87
N ASN A 59 29.54 -4.27 -8.07
CA ASN A 59 28.63 -3.82 -9.12
C ASN A 59 28.22 -4.97 -10.06
N GLU A 60 27.01 -5.51 -9.89
CA GLU A 60 26.49 -6.61 -10.73
C GLU A 60 25.62 -6.12 -11.89
N SER A 61 25.66 -4.82 -12.24
CA SER A 61 24.86 -4.23 -13.32
C SER A 61 25.28 -4.62 -14.74
N VAL A 62 26.32 -5.44 -14.90
CA VAL A 62 26.85 -5.85 -16.22
C VAL A 62 27.25 -7.34 -16.29
N ARG A 63 26.83 -8.16 -15.31
CA ARG A 63 27.24 -9.56 -15.20
C ARG A 63 26.86 -10.36 -16.44
N LEU A 64 27.86 -10.90 -17.15
CA LEU A 64 27.66 -11.70 -18.38
C LEU A 64 26.76 -10.98 -19.42
N GLY A 65 26.87 -9.65 -19.49
CA GLY A 65 26.06 -8.83 -20.39
C GLY A 65 24.58 -8.71 -20.00
N LEU A 66 24.23 -9.02 -18.74
CA LEU A 66 22.92 -8.77 -18.16
C LEU A 66 23.02 -7.76 -17.02
N PRO A 67 21.94 -6.98 -16.76
CA PRO A 67 21.93 -5.98 -15.70
C PRO A 67 21.66 -6.56 -14.31
N ALA A 68 22.08 -7.80 -14.02
CA ALA A 68 21.88 -8.44 -12.72
C ALA A 68 22.76 -9.69 -12.52
N PHE A 69 23.04 -10.01 -11.25
CA PHE A 69 23.84 -11.17 -10.83
C PHE A 69 23.18 -12.54 -11.08
N LYS A 70 21.85 -12.60 -11.27
CA LYS A 70 21.06 -13.85 -11.21
C LYS A 70 21.50 -14.92 -12.22
N ILE A 71 22.19 -14.53 -13.30
CA ILE A 71 22.76 -15.46 -14.28
C ILE A 71 23.83 -16.40 -13.71
N LEU A 72 24.53 -16.03 -12.64
CA LEU A 72 25.43 -16.95 -11.95
C LEU A 72 24.66 -18.18 -11.42
N GLY A 73 23.57 -17.93 -10.69
CA GLY A 73 22.71 -19.00 -10.18
C GLY A 73 21.99 -19.77 -11.28
N ALA A 74 21.35 -19.06 -12.20
CA ALA A 74 20.59 -19.67 -13.28
C ALA A 74 21.47 -20.55 -14.19
N SER A 75 22.68 -20.10 -14.53
CA SER A 75 23.57 -20.86 -15.42
C SER A 75 24.10 -22.14 -14.79
N TRP A 76 24.52 -22.08 -13.52
CA TRP A 76 24.96 -23.26 -12.79
C TRP A 76 23.84 -24.28 -12.62
N ALA A 77 22.65 -23.84 -12.20
CA ALA A 77 21.51 -24.72 -12.02
C ALA A 77 21.02 -25.34 -13.34
N ALA A 78 20.92 -24.57 -14.42
CA ALA A 78 20.54 -25.05 -15.74
C ALA A 78 21.53 -26.12 -16.26
N CYS A 79 22.83 -25.88 -16.15
CA CYS A 79 23.82 -26.86 -16.62
C CYS A 79 23.81 -28.15 -15.79
N ARG A 80 23.63 -28.04 -14.46
CA ARG A 80 23.52 -29.20 -13.57
C ARG A 80 22.27 -30.03 -13.83
N VAL A 81 21.12 -29.38 -14.02
CA VAL A 81 19.88 -30.12 -14.24
C VAL A 81 19.88 -30.82 -15.61
N ILE A 82 20.42 -30.17 -16.64
CA ILE A 82 20.57 -30.79 -17.97
C ILE A 82 21.54 -31.96 -17.92
N THR A 83 22.72 -31.80 -17.31
CA THR A 83 23.68 -32.91 -17.19
C THR A 83 23.09 -34.10 -16.44
N ARG A 84 22.36 -33.85 -15.35
CA ARG A 84 21.62 -34.89 -14.64
C ARG A 84 20.57 -35.57 -15.53
N HIS A 85 19.74 -34.80 -16.24
CA HIS A 85 18.70 -35.33 -17.13
C HIS A 85 19.25 -36.18 -18.27
N LEU A 86 20.47 -35.86 -18.74
CA LEU A 86 21.16 -36.58 -19.81
C LEU A 86 22.07 -37.70 -19.29
N GLY A 87 22.23 -37.87 -17.97
CA GLY A 87 23.16 -38.84 -17.38
C GLY A 87 24.64 -38.53 -17.64
N LEU A 88 24.99 -37.26 -17.85
CA LEU A 88 26.37 -36.80 -18.10
C LEU A 88 27.08 -36.46 -16.79
N PRO A 89 28.40 -36.73 -16.67
CA PRO A 89 29.14 -36.42 -15.45
C PRO A 89 29.35 -34.92 -15.28
N LEU A 90 29.31 -34.41 -14.04
CA LEU A 90 29.48 -32.99 -13.70
C LEU A 90 30.81 -32.39 -14.21
N ASN A 91 31.86 -33.20 -14.38
CA ASN A 91 33.13 -32.75 -14.95
C ASN A 91 33.07 -32.43 -16.47
N HIS A 92 31.97 -32.73 -17.17
CA HIS A 92 31.69 -32.18 -18.51
C HIS A 92 31.31 -30.70 -18.45
N VAL A 93 30.78 -30.21 -17.32
CA VAL A 93 30.28 -28.83 -17.14
C VAL A 93 31.42 -27.79 -17.18
N GLY A 94 32.69 -28.19 -17.18
CA GLY A 94 33.84 -27.28 -17.36
C GLY A 94 34.75 -27.58 -18.56
N ARG A 95 34.45 -28.59 -19.40
CA ARG A 95 35.32 -28.98 -20.52
C ARG A 95 34.83 -28.49 -21.89
N SER A 96 33.52 -28.31 -22.08
CA SER A 96 32.94 -27.69 -23.28
C SER A 96 31.44 -27.47 -23.09
N LEU A 97 31.01 -26.21 -22.86
CA LEU A 97 29.59 -25.83 -22.90
C LEU A 97 28.94 -26.23 -24.25
N ALA A 98 29.74 -26.31 -25.32
CA ALA A 98 29.30 -26.72 -26.64
C ALA A 98 28.89 -28.21 -26.72
N ASP A 99 29.52 -29.10 -25.94
CA ASP A 99 29.12 -30.51 -25.91
C ASP A 99 27.80 -30.70 -25.13
N LEU A 100 27.63 -29.96 -24.04
CA LEU A 100 26.37 -29.92 -23.31
C LEU A 100 25.25 -29.32 -24.18
N SER A 101 25.53 -28.23 -24.89
CA SER A 101 24.61 -27.61 -25.85
C SER A 101 24.16 -28.60 -26.91
N ARG A 102 25.09 -29.34 -27.53
CA ARG A 102 24.78 -30.35 -28.55
C ARG A 102 23.87 -31.44 -27.99
N ALA A 103 24.24 -32.02 -26.84
CA ALA A 103 23.47 -33.09 -26.21
C ALA A 103 22.06 -32.64 -25.77
N ALA A 104 21.93 -31.40 -25.26
CA ALA A 104 20.66 -30.83 -24.86
C ALA A 104 19.74 -30.55 -26.06
N LYS A 105 20.30 -30.05 -27.17
CA LYS A 105 19.60 -29.86 -28.45
C LYS A 105 19.10 -31.18 -29.03
N ASP A 106 19.96 -32.18 -29.11
CA ASP A 106 19.64 -33.51 -29.65
C ASP A 106 18.49 -34.16 -28.85
N ARG A 107 18.42 -33.90 -27.54
CA ARG A 107 17.34 -34.39 -26.68
C ARG A 107 16.07 -33.53 -26.73
N GLY A 108 16.13 -32.32 -27.29
CA GLY A 108 15.01 -31.38 -27.36
C GLY A 108 14.60 -30.83 -25.98
N ILE A 109 15.57 -30.48 -25.14
CA ILE A 109 15.31 -29.91 -23.81
C ILE A 109 14.60 -28.56 -23.92
N THR A 110 13.63 -28.33 -23.03
CA THR A 110 13.00 -27.02 -22.82
C THR A 110 13.13 -26.66 -21.34
N LEU A 111 13.65 -25.48 -21.04
CA LEU A 111 13.73 -24.94 -19.67
C LEU A 111 12.51 -24.06 -19.41
N LEU A 112 11.93 -24.19 -18.23
CA LEU A 112 10.74 -23.44 -17.82
C LEU A 112 10.97 -22.77 -16.47
N THR A 113 10.41 -21.57 -16.27
CA THR A 113 10.40 -20.89 -14.97
C THR A 113 9.23 -19.92 -14.89
N ALA A 114 8.86 -19.53 -13.69
CA ALA A 114 8.11 -18.30 -13.46
C ALA A 114 9.06 -17.18 -13.00
N THR A 115 8.72 -15.93 -13.30
CA THR A 115 9.46 -14.77 -12.82
C THR A 115 8.60 -13.50 -12.81
N ASP A 116 9.04 -12.54 -12.03
CA ASP A 116 8.62 -11.14 -12.03
C ASP A 116 9.78 -10.20 -12.44
N GLY A 117 10.92 -10.74 -12.91
CA GLY A 117 12.08 -9.93 -13.27
C GLY A 117 13.33 -10.72 -13.70
N ASN A 118 14.43 -10.54 -12.96
CA ASN A 118 15.78 -10.90 -13.42
C ASN A 118 16.04 -12.41 -13.56
N HIS A 119 15.26 -13.29 -12.92
CA HIS A 119 15.50 -14.74 -12.97
C HIS A 119 15.10 -15.33 -14.32
N GLY A 120 13.91 -15.00 -14.82
CA GLY A 120 13.50 -15.47 -16.15
C GLY A 120 14.40 -14.93 -17.26
N ARG A 121 14.86 -13.68 -17.14
CA ARG A 121 15.84 -13.11 -18.08
C ARG A 121 17.17 -13.86 -18.05
N ALA A 122 17.68 -14.16 -16.85
CA ALA A 122 18.89 -14.94 -16.66
C ALA A 122 18.77 -16.37 -17.25
N LEU A 123 17.63 -17.03 -17.02
CA LEU A 123 17.36 -18.37 -17.56
C LEU A 123 17.22 -18.34 -19.09
N ALA A 124 16.58 -17.30 -19.64
CA ALA A 124 16.46 -17.09 -21.08
C ALA A 124 17.84 -16.92 -21.73
N ARG A 125 18.72 -16.09 -21.17
CA ARG A 125 20.09 -15.90 -21.67
C ARG A 125 20.89 -17.20 -21.67
N ILE A 126 20.90 -17.96 -20.58
CA ILE A 126 21.65 -19.23 -20.57
C ILE A 126 21.02 -20.26 -21.52
N SER A 127 19.69 -20.28 -21.65
CA SER A 127 19.01 -21.15 -22.62
C SER A 127 19.42 -20.82 -24.06
N SER A 128 19.56 -19.53 -24.37
CA SER A 128 20.07 -19.05 -25.66
C SER A 128 21.52 -19.49 -25.90
N LEU A 129 22.41 -19.35 -24.90
CA LEU A 129 23.80 -19.82 -24.98
C LEU A 129 23.90 -21.35 -25.18
N LEU A 130 23.02 -22.11 -24.54
CA LEU A 130 22.91 -23.57 -24.72
C LEU A 130 22.17 -23.94 -26.01
N GLY A 131 21.49 -22.99 -26.64
CA GLY A 131 20.59 -23.14 -27.79
C GLY A 131 19.45 -24.13 -27.55
N VAL A 132 18.88 -24.11 -26.35
CA VAL A 132 17.65 -24.84 -25.97
C VAL A 132 16.48 -23.87 -25.85
N LYS A 133 15.25 -24.40 -25.85
CA LYS A 133 14.05 -23.56 -25.70
C LYS A 133 13.90 -23.10 -24.25
N CYS A 134 13.40 -21.87 -24.06
CA CYS A 134 13.03 -21.32 -22.76
C CYS A 134 11.57 -20.85 -22.79
N GLN A 135 10.79 -21.21 -21.78
CA GLN A 135 9.45 -20.67 -21.56
C GLN A 135 9.38 -20.02 -20.18
N VAL A 136 8.91 -18.77 -20.13
CA VAL A 136 8.84 -17.97 -18.91
C VAL A 136 7.40 -17.57 -18.64
N TYR A 137 6.90 -17.88 -17.46
CA TYR A 137 5.58 -17.50 -17.00
C TYR A 137 5.67 -16.25 -16.13
N VAL A 138 4.85 -15.25 -16.40
CA VAL A 138 4.81 -13.99 -15.66
C VAL A 138 3.39 -13.71 -15.17
N PRO A 139 3.19 -13.10 -13.99
CA PRO A 139 1.86 -12.70 -13.57
C PRO A 139 1.32 -11.58 -14.48
N LYS A 140 0.01 -11.55 -14.69
CA LYS A 140 -0.65 -10.51 -15.45
C LYS A 140 -0.46 -9.14 -14.78
N GLY A 141 -0.22 -8.12 -15.59
CA GLY A 141 0.03 -6.76 -15.11
C GLY A 141 1.49 -6.46 -14.76
N LEU A 142 2.41 -7.41 -15.00
CA LEU A 142 3.83 -7.10 -15.03
C LEU A 142 4.10 -6.05 -16.12
N GLU A 143 4.97 -5.08 -15.85
CA GLU A 143 5.27 -4.03 -16.83
C GLU A 143 5.73 -4.61 -18.16
N THR A 144 5.18 -4.10 -19.26
CA THR A 144 5.52 -4.51 -20.63
C THR A 144 7.01 -4.42 -20.93
N SER A 145 7.70 -3.47 -20.29
CA SER A 145 9.16 -3.30 -20.37
C SER A 145 9.91 -4.56 -19.88
N VAL A 146 9.49 -5.13 -18.75
CA VAL A 146 10.09 -6.33 -18.15
C VAL A 146 9.81 -7.56 -19.01
N VAL A 147 8.57 -7.71 -19.49
CA VAL A 147 8.17 -8.80 -20.40
C VAL A 147 9.03 -8.77 -21.67
N SER A 148 9.21 -7.59 -22.26
CA SER A 148 10.03 -7.40 -23.47
C SER A 148 11.49 -7.77 -23.22
N LEU A 149 12.08 -7.34 -22.09
CA LEU A 149 13.47 -7.67 -21.74
C LEU A 149 13.72 -9.18 -21.59
N ILE A 150 12.70 -9.96 -21.20
CA ILE A 150 12.80 -11.43 -21.12
C ILE A 150 12.66 -12.04 -22.52
N ALA A 151 11.70 -11.56 -23.31
CA ALA A 151 11.45 -12.04 -24.66
C ALA A 151 12.63 -11.77 -25.61
N ASP A 152 13.31 -10.64 -25.47
CA ASP A 152 14.49 -10.25 -26.26
C ASP A 152 15.68 -11.19 -26.07
N GLU A 153 15.73 -11.94 -24.97
CA GLU A 153 16.72 -13.00 -24.74
C GLU A 153 16.37 -14.32 -25.47
N GLY A 154 15.23 -14.37 -26.18
CA GLY A 154 14.76 -15.51 -26.97
C GLY A 154 13.81 -16.46 -26.23
N ALA A 155 13.25 -16.05 -25.09
CA ALA A 155 12.26 -16.85 -24.36
C ALA A 155 10.84 -16.64 -24.90
N LEU A 156 10.01 -17.68 -24.82
CA LEU A 156 8.57 -17.56 -24.98
C LEU A 156 7.97 -17.13 -23.64
N VAL A 157 7.37 -15.94 -23.59
CA VAL A 157 6.78 -15.38 -22.37
C VAL A 157 5.26 -15.58 -22.41
N GLU A 158 4.70 -16.15 -21.34
CA GLU A 158 3.25 -16.36 -21.18
C GLU A 158 2.77 -15.62 -19.93
N GLU A 159 1.78 -14.75 -20.11
CA GLU A 159 1.10 -14.08 -18.99
C GLU A 159 0.06 -15.01 -18.36
N VAL A 160 0.09 -15.08 -17.03
CA VAL A 160 -0.82 -15.92 -16.23
C VAL A 160 -1.83 -15.01 -15.53
N ASP A 161 -3.13 -15.29 -15.71
CA ASP A 161 -4.19 -14.68 -14.93
C ASP A 161 -4.06 -15.12 -13.46
N GLY A 162 -3.38 -14.30 -12.64
CA GLY A 162 -3.10 -14.58 -11.23
C GLY A 162 -1.87 -13.81 -10.72
N ASP A 163 -1.53 -14.04 -9.45
CA ASP A 163 -0.34 -13.49 -8.81
C ASP A 163 0.93 -14.30 -9.15
N TYR A 164 2.06 -13.93 -8.52
CA TYR A 164 3.34 -14.62 -8.73
C TYR A 164 3.26 -16.12 -8.38
N ASP A 165 2.55 -16.49 -7.31
CA ASP A 165 2.41 -17.88 -6.89
C ASP A 165 1.60 -18.70 -7.92
N ALA A 166 0.56 -18.10 -8.51
CA ALA A 166 -0.16 -18.70 -9.64
C ALA A 166 0.75 -18.91 -10.86
N ALA A 167 1.66 -17.96 -11.16
CA ALA A 167 2.62 -18.11 -12.24
C ALA A 167 3.63 -19.24 -11.97
N VAL A 168 4.12 -19.39 -10.73
CA VAL A 168 4.99 -20.50 -10.31
C VAL A 168 4.29 -21.84 -10.48
N LEU A 169 3.02 -21.96 -10.05
CA LEU A 169 2.24 -23.17 -10.21
C LEU A 169 2.06 -23.52 -11.71
N LYS A 170 1.72 -22.54 -12.53
CA LYS A 170 1.59 -22.72 -13.98
C LYS A 170 2.88 -23.20 -14.64
N ALA A 171 4.03 -22.63 -14.25
CA ALA A 171 5.33 -23.06 -14.76
C ALA A 171 5.64 -24.51 -14.37
N TYR A 172 5.30 -24.91 -13.14
CA TYR A 172 5.44 -26.29 -12.66
C TYR A 172 4.57 -27.27 -13.46
N GLU A 173 3.30 -26.95 -13.67
CA GLU A 173 2.38 -27.77 -14.47
C GLU A 173 2.88 -27.93 -15.91
N ALA A 174 3.33 -26.82 -16.52
CA ALA A 174 3.86 -26.83 -17.87
C ALA A 174 5.14 -27.66 -18.01
N ALA A 175 6.04 -27.60 -17.02
CA ALA A 175 7.27 -28.38 -17.05
C ALA A 175 6.99 -29.88 -17.07
N ASN A 176 5.93 -30.33 -16.40
CA ASN A 176 5.49 -31.73 -16.40
C ASN A 176 4.75 -32.12 -17.69
N ALA A 177 4.11 -31.16 -18.39
CA ALA A 177 3.39 -31.41 -19.63
C ALA A 177 4.30 -31.45 -20.87
N VAL A 178 5.40 -30.68 -20.87
CA VAL A 178 6.34 -30.61 -22.00
C VAL A 178 7.27 -31.82 -21.98
N ARG A 179 7.37 -32.54 -23.12
CA ARG A 179 8.34 -33.64 -23.27
C ARG A 179 9.76 -33.10 -23.12
N ASN A 180 10.52 -33.62 -22.16
CA ASN A 180 11.83 -33.09 -21.76
C ASN A 180 11.79 -31.61 -21.29
N GLY A 181 10.65 -31.19 -20.73
CA GLY A 181 10.52 -29.95 -19.98
C GLY A 181 11.19 -30.07 -18.62
N ILE A 182 11.92 -29.04 -18.20
CA ILE A 182 12.60 -28.99 -16.91
C ILE A 182 12.32 -27.64 -16.26
N LEU A 183 11.70 -27.66 -15.08
CA LEU A 183 11.53 -26.47 -14.26
C LEU A 183 12.87 -26.04 -13.67
N VAL A 184 13.20 -24.75 -13.75
CA VAL A 184 14.36 -24.12 -13.13
C VAL A 184 13.91 -22.87 -12.38
N GLN A 185 13.21 -23.04 -11.27
CA GLN A 185 12.71 -21.96 -10.40
C GLN A 185 13.70 -21.60 -9.27
N ASP A 186 13.84 -20.31 -8.96
CA ASP A 186 14.69 -19.76 -7.86
C ASP A 186 14.01 -19.74 -6.47
N THR A 187 12.73 -20.08 -6.42
CA THR A 187 11.92 -20.22 -5.20
C THR A 187 11.82 -21.69 -4.80
N ALA A 188 12.07 -22.00 -3.53
CA ALA A 188 11.96 -23.34 -2.99
C ALA A 188 10.52 -23.67 -2.60
N LEU A 189 10.04 -24.84 -3.02
CA LEU A 189 8.76 -25.42 -2.64
C LEU A 189 8.99 -26.76 -1.95
N GLU A 190 8.01 -27.27 -1.21
CA GLU A 190 8.11 -28.59 -0.61
C GLU A 190 8.32 -29.66 -1.70
N GLY A 191 9.42 -30.40 -1.59
CA GLY A 191 9.84 -31.39 -2.59
C GLY A 191 10.55 -30.81 -3.82
N TYR A 192 10.81 -29.50 -3.84
CA TYR A 192 11.56 -28.79 -4.88
C TYR A 192 12.60 -27.83 -4.24
N GLU A 193 13.61 -28.39 -3.57
CA GLU A 193 14.64 -27.61 -2.88
C GLU A 193 16.02 -27.69 -3.55
N GLU A 194 16.26 -28.74 -4.35
CA GLU A 194 17.58 -29.04 -4.91
C GLU A 194 18.02 -28.04 -5.97
N ILE A 195 17.14 -27.72 -6.95
CA ILE A 195 17.45 -26.74 -8.00
C ILE A 195 17.59 -25.32 -7.43
N PRO A 196 16.69 -24.84 -6.55
CA PRO A 196 16.90 -23.58 -5.82
C PRO A 196 18.22 -23.55 -5.06
N LYS A 197 18.62 -24.67 -4.43
CA LYS A 197 19.95 -24.76 -3.80
C LYS A 197 21.08 -24.59 -4.81
N TRP A 198 20.99 -25.19 -5.99
CA TRP A 198 22.01 -24.97 -7.02
C TRP A 198 22.04 -23.52 -7.49
N ILE A 199 20.89 -22.87 -7.62
CA ILE A 199 20.85 -21.43 -7.95
C ILE A 199 21.59 -20.61 -6.89
N VAL A 200 21.35 -20.87 -5.60
CA VAL A 200 22.07 -20.22 -4.49
C VAL A 200 23.57 -20.53 -4.54
N ASP A 201 23.94 -21.79 -4.77
CA ASP A 201 25.35 -22.21 -4.85
C ASP A 201 26.07 -21.43 -5.97
N GLY A 202 25.42 -21.16 -7.10
CA GLY A 202 25.98 -20.40 -8.22
C GLY A 202 26.41 -18.97 -7.83
N TYR A 203 25.73 -18.33 -6.88
CA TYR A 203 26.10 -16.99 -6.40
C TYR A 203 27.44 -16.97 -5.65
N SER A 204 27.99 -18.12 -5.24
CA SER A 204 29.26 -18.19 -4.51
C SER A 204 30.42 -17.58 -5.27
N THR A 205 30.39 -17.64 -6.61
CA THR A 205 31.46 -17.06 -7.46
C THR A 205 31.63 -15.57 -7.21
N MET A 206 30.53 -14.82 -7.08
CA MET A 206 30.57 -13.40 -6.78
C MET A 206 31.32 -13.13 -5.46
N PHE A 207 31.12 -13.95 -4.44
CA PHE A 207 31.79 -13.77 -3.14
C PHE A 207 33.25 -14.19 -3.13
N VAL A 208 33.65 -15.13 -3.99
CA VAL A 208 35.06 -15.46 -4.23
C VAL A 208 35.77 -14.28 -4.89
N GLU A 209 35.18 -13.70 -5.93
CA GLU A 209 35.71 -12.48 -6.56
C GLU A 209 35.83 -11.32 -5.56
N ILE A 210 34.83 -11.15 -4.69
CA ILE A 210 34.84 -10.12 -3.65
C ILE A 210 36.03 -10.29 -2.70
N ASP A 211 36.29 -11.50 -2.17
CA ASP A 211 37.42 -11.72 -1.26
C ASP A 211 38.75 -11.32 -1.93
N GLU A 212 38.97 -11.71 -3.18
CA GLU A 212 40.19 -11.38 -3.96
C GLU A 212 40.35 -9.87 -4.18
N GLN A 213 39.26 -9.21 -4.58
CA GLN A 213 39.27 -7.77 -4.87
C GLN A 213 39.37 -6.92 -3.60
N ILE A 214 38.71 -7.30 -2.50
CA ILE A 214 38.83 -6.60 -1.21
C ILE A 214 40.27 -6.67 -0.72
N HIS A 215 40.89 -7.85 -0.75
CA HIS A 215 42.26 -8.04 -0.30
C HIS A 215 43.21 -7.10 -1.07
N THR A 216 43.01 -6.98 -2.38
CA THR A 216 43.77 -6.09 -3.25
C THR A 216 43.54 -4.60 -2.94
N LEU A 217 42.28 -4.17 -2.80
CA LEU A 217 41.91 -2.75 -2.62
C LEU A 217 42.22 -2.21 -1.21
N THR A 218 42.27 -3.08 -0.21
CA THR A 218 42.38 -2.69 1.21
C THR A 218 43.75 -2.96 1.83
N GLY A 219 44.70 -3.48 1.04
CA GLY A 219 46.03 -3.84 1.54
C GLY A 219 46.01 -5.07 2.46
N GLY A 220 45.13 -6.02 2.19
CA GLY A 220 45.09 -7.32 2.85
C GLY A 220 44.02 -7.50 3.93
N LYS A 221 43.02 -6.61 4.00
CA LYS A 221 41.88 -6.76 4.93
C LYS A 221 40.78 -7.64 4.33
N ASP A 222 39.86 -8.05 5.20
CA ASP A 222 38.59 -8.68 4.84
C ASP A 222 37.43 -7.69 5.00
N ALA A 223 36.23 -8.04 4.51
CA ALA A 223 35.00 -7.31 4.82
C ALA A 223 34.62 -7.45 6.29
N ASP A 224 34.43 -6.33 7.00
CA ASP A 224 33.87 -6.31 8.35
C ASP A 224 32.34 -6.34 8.32
N ILE A 225 31.73 -5.66 7.34
CA ILE A 225 30.29 -5.48 7.23
C ILE A 225 29.87 -5.71 5.79
N VAL A 226 28.79 -6.47 5.58
CA VAL A 226 28.20 -6.69 4.25
C VAL A 226 26.73 -6.31 4.31
N MET A 227 26.35 -5.35 3.47
CA MET A 227 24.98 -4.90 3.27
C MET A 227 24.36 -5.71 2.13
N VAL A 228 23.35 -6.53 2.45
CA VAL A 228 22.75 -7.49 1.53
C VAL A 228 21.27 -7.16 1.31
N PRO A 229 20.84 -6.85 0.08
CA PRO A 229 19.43 -6.70 -0.20
C PRO A 229 18.72 -8.06 -0.22
N VAL A 230 17.49 -8.09 0.28
CA VAL A 230 16.71 -9.31 0.52
C VAL A 230 15.34 -9.22 -0.12
N GLY A 231 15.04 -10.18 -1.00
CA GLY A 231 13.67 -10.58 -1.36
C GLY A 231 13.34 -11.91 -0.68
N VAL A 232 13.17 -13.01 -1.42
CA VAL A 232 12.97 -14.36 -0.84
C VAL A 232 14.16 -14.90 -0.01
N GLY A 233 15.31 -14.24 -0.04
CA GLY A 233 16.46 -14.55 0.81
C GLY A 233 17.61 -15.34 0.16
N SER A 234 17.50 -15.75 -1.11
CA SER A 234 18.52 -16.58 -1.79
C SER A 234 19.91 -15.93 -1.86
N LEU A 235 20.01 -14.62 -2.11
CA LEU A 235 21.28 -13.90 -2.10
C LEU A 235 21.87 -13.79 -0.68
N ALA A 236 21.04 -13.47 0.30
CA ALA A 236 21.46 -13.43 1.70
C ALA A 236 21.89 -14.79 2.22
N GLN A 237 21.26 -15.87 1.74
CA GLN A 237 21.68 -17.24 2.03
C GLN A 237 23.10 -17.48 1.53
N ALA A 238 23.42 -17.08 0.29
CA ALA A 238 24.76 -17.21 -0.27
C ALA A 238 25.79 -16.36 0.52
N ALA A 239 25.42 -15.12 0.89
CA ALA A 239 26.28 -14.24 1.69
C ALA A 239 26.58 -14.85 3.07
N VAL A 240 25.56 -15.29 3.80
CA VAL A 240 25.72 -15.97 5.11
C VAL A 240 26.57 -17.22 4.95
N THR A 241 26.30 -18.04 3.93
CA THR A 241 27.07 -19.27 3.65
C THR A 241 28.55 -18.98 3.43
N HIS A 242 28.88 -17.88 2.76
CA HIS A 242 30.27 -17.51 2.46
C HIS A 242 30.98 -16.88 3.67
N PHE A 243 30.35 -15.90 4.32
CA PHE A 243 31.01 -15.09 5.36
C PHE A 243 30.93 -15.71 6.76
N LYS A 244 29.97 -16.59 7.05
CA LYS A 244 29.85 -17.30 8.33
C LYS A 244 30.38 -18.74 8.27
N ARG A 245 31.27 -19.06 7.32
CA ARG A 245 31.86 -20.41 7.18
C ARG A 245 33.02 -20.66 8.17
N THR A 246 33.17 -21.92 8.61
CA THR A 246 34.36 -22.34 9.40
C THR A 246 35.68 -22.02 8.67
N GLY A 247 36.66 -21.48 9.41
CA GLY A 247 38.02 -21.23 8.90
C GLY A 247 38.27 -19.82 8.34
N ARG A 248 37.28 -18.91 8.36
CA ARG A 248 37.56 -17.47 8.15
C ARG A 248 38.20 -16.86 9.39
N THR A 249 39.13 -15.94 9.16
CA THR A 249 39.85 -15.20 10.21
C THR A 249 39.06 -13.99 10.72
N SER A 250 38.25 -13.37 9.88
CA SER A 250 37.40 -12.22 10.22
C SER A 250 35.97 -12.65 10.57
N GLN A 251 35.38 -11.98 11.56
CA GLN A 251 33.96 -12.10 11.89
C GLN A 251 33.17 -11.02 11.15
N THR A 252 32.81 -11.30 9.90
CA THR A 252 31.99 -10.39 9.09
C THR A 252 30.56 -10.32 9.64
N GLN A 253 30.04 -9.10 9.77
CA GLN A 253 28.64 -8.82 10.10
C GLN A 253 27.79 -8.79 8.82
N ILE A 254 26.67 -9.50 8.83
CA ILE A 254 25.69 -9.49 7.75
C ILE A 254 24.52 -8.60 8.16
N ILE A 255 24.32 -7.53 7.39
CA ILE A 255 23.22 -6.58 7.56
C ILE A 255 22.31 -6.70 6.34
N THR A 256 21.06 -7.05 6.56
CA THR A 256 20.07 -7.22 5.50
C THR A 256 19.21 -5.98 5.32
N VAL A 257 18.83 -5.69 4.07
CA VAL A 257 17.91 -4.60 3.72
C VAL A 257 16.71 -5.12 2.92
N GLU A 258 15.53 -4.68 3.32
CA GLU A 258 14.25 -4.91 2.63
C GLU A 258 13.53 -3.57 2.39
N PRO A 259 12.59 -3.48 1.43
CA PRO A 259 11.65 -2.35 1.37
C PRO A 259 10.73 -2.34 2.60
N ASP A 260 10.35 -1.16 3.10
CA ASP A 260 9.39 -1.05 4.21
C ASP A 260 8.06 -1.77 3.92
N THR A 261 7.62 -1.76 2.66
CA THR A 261 6.37 -2.36 2.19
C THR A 261 6.45 -3.86 1.92
N ALA A 262 7.61 -4.51 2.08
CA ALA A 262 7.76 -5.96 1.90
C ALA A 262 8.89 -6.55 2.77
N ALA A 263 8.93 -6.17 4.05
CA ALA A 263 9.96 -6.61 5.01
C ALA A 263 9.67 -7.99 5.64
N CYS A 264 9.59 -9.03 4.81
CA CYS A 264 9.23 -10.39 5.22
C CYS A 264 10.28 -11.03 6.14
N LEU A 265 11.58 -10.82 5.92
CA LEU A 265 12.66 -11.36 6.75
C LEU A 265 12.68 -10.71 8.12
N ILE A 266 12.58 -9.38 8.21
CA ILE A 266 12.50 -8.67 9.51
C ILE A 266 11.31 -9.19 10.32
N THR A 267 10.16 -9.35 9.67
CA THR A 267 8.95 -9.87 10.32
C THR A 267 9.18 -11.30 10.83
N ALA A 268 9.73 -12.17 9.99
CA ALA A 268 10.04 -13.55 10.35
C ALA A 268 11.04 -13.65 11.53
N LEU A 269 12.11 -12.85 11.50
CA LEU A 269 13.12 -12.78 12.56
C LEU A 269 12.52 -12.31 13.89
N ARG A 270 11.72 -11.25 13.89
CA ARG A 270 11.03 -10.75 15.09
C ARG A 270 10.09 -11.80 15.69
N ASN A 271 9.28 -12.46 14.84
CA ASN A 271 8.37 -13.53 15.28
C ASN A 271 9.13 -14.72 15.89
N ALA A 272 10.24 -15.11 15.26
CA ALA A 272 11.09 -16.20 15.75
C ALA A 272 11.79 -15.88 17.08
N SER A 273 12.11 -14.61 17.34
CA SER A 273 12.68 -14.16 18.62
C SER A 273 11.63 -14.04 19.74
N ALA A 274 10.36 -13.76 19.39
CA ALA A 274 9.27 -13.68 20.35
C ALA A 274 8.77 -15.07 20.81
N SER A 275 8.95 -16.10 19.97
CA SER A 275 8.57 -17.47 20.31
C SER A 275 9.55 -18.10 21.29
N SER A 276 9.06 -18.56 22.44
CA SER A 276 9.84 -19.29 23.46
C SER A 276 10.22 -20.72 23.04
N THR A 277 9.81 -21.18 21.85
CA THR A 277 10.20 -22.48 21.31
C THR A 277 11.58 -22.42 20.66
N SER A 278 12.57 -23.04 21.31
CA SER A 278 13.94 -23.25 20.81
C SER A 278 14.05 -24.21 19.63
N ALA A 279 12.93 -24.60 19.01
CA ALA A 279 12.93 -25.56 17.91
C ALA A 279 13.53 -24.92 16.64
N VAL A 280 14.60 -25.55 16.16
CA VAL A 280 15.28 -25.27 14.89
C VAL A 280 14.37 -25.55 13.67
N THR A 281 13.24 -26.24 13.89
CA THR A 281 12.26 -26.66 12.88
C THR A 281 11.01 -25.76 12.80
N ALA A 282 11.06 -24.54 13.33
CA ALA A 282 9.94 -23.61 13.17
C ALA A 282 9.69 -23.37 11.67
N SER A 283 8.46 -23.68 11.22
CA SER A 283 7.97 -23.38 9.88
C SER A 283 8.21 -21.91 9.53
N VAL A 284 8.39 -21.60 8.25
CA VAL A 284 8.44 -20.21 7.77
C VAL A 284 7.22 -19.47 8.34
N PRO A 285 7.40 -18.34 9.07
CA PRO A 285 6.29 -17.54 9.56
C PRO A 285 5.38 -17.14 8.37
N GLY A 286 4.07 -17.05 8.61
CA GLY A 286 3.10 -16.68 7.56
C GLY A 286 3.49 -15.39 6.83
N GLY A 287 3.04 -15.24 5.59
CA GLY A 287 3.42 -14.12 4.71
C GLY A 287 3.07 -12.75 5.28
N THR A 288 3.92 -11.77 4.97
CA THR A 288 3.69 -10.35 5.25
C THR A 288 2.86 -9.73 4.13
N LEU A 289 1.92 -8.86 4.48
CA LEU A 289 1.20 -8.03 3.50
C LEU A 289 2.20 -7.16 2.73
N THR A 290 2.20 -7.25 1.40
CA THR A 290 3.05 -6.44 0.54
C THR A 290 2.29 -5.29 -0.11
N SER A 291 3.00 -4.23 -0.46
CA SER A 291 2.50 -3.11 -1.28
C SER A 291 3.53 -2.74 -2.35
N PRO A 292 3.12 -2.19 -3.52
CA PRO A 292 4.05 -1.81 -4.59
C PRO A 292 5.24 -0.99 -4.09
N THR A 293 6.42 -1.29 -4.63
CA THR A 293 7.69 -0.61 -4.33
C THR A 293 8.55 -0.52 -5.59
N ILE A 294 9.36 0.53 -5.69
CA ILE A 294 10.40 0.62 -6.73
C ILE A 294 11.50 -0.43 -6.56
N MET A 295 11.62 -1.08 -5.40
CA MET A 295 12.53 -2.20 -5.16
C MET A 295 11.87 -3.54 -5.51
N THR A 296 11.34 -3.67 -6.73
CA THR A 296 10.49 -4.80 -7.16
C THR A 296 11.12 -6.17 -6.93
N GLY A 297 12.43 -6.33 -7.19
CA GLY A 297 13.15 -7.58 -6.94
C GLY A 297 13.30 -7.97 -5.47
N LEU A 298 12.92 -7.09 -4.54
CA LEU A 298 12.88 -7.28 -3.09
C LEU A 298 11.45 -7.36 -2.53
N CYS A 299 10.42 -7.20 -3.38
CA CYS A 299 9.01 -7.15 -2.98
C CYS A 299 8.44 -8.56 -2.74
N CYS A 300 8.95 -9.25 -1.72
CA CYS A 300 8.54 -10.61 -1.40
C CYS A 300 7.74 -10.68 -0.09
N GLY A 301 6.62 -11.40 -0.11
CA GLY A 301 5.79 -11.60 1.09
C GLY A 301 6.30 -12.69 2.04
N THR A 302 7.18 -13.58 1.58
CA THR A 302 7.64 -14.75 2.35
C THR A 302 9.14 -15.01 2.17
N VAL A 303 9.77 -15.52 3.23
CA VAL A 303 11.16 -15.97 3.20
C VAL A 303 11.22 -17.43 2.70
N SER A 304 12.14 -17.73 1.80
CA SER A 304 12.34 -19.08 1.28
C SER A 304 12.64 -20.07 2.43
N PRO A 305 11.94 -21.23 2.50
CA PRO A 305 12.22 -22.28 3.49
C PRO A 305 13.67 -22.78 3.45
N LEU A 306 14.29 -22.77 2.27
CA LEU A 306 15.70 -23.14 2.08
C LEU A 306 16.66 -22.14 2.73
N ALA A 307 16.35 -20.85 2.63
CA ALA A 307 17.19 -19.78 3.16
C ALA A 307 17.03 -19.62 4.68
N TRP A 308 15.80 -19.80 5.19
CA TRP A 308 15.42 -19.46 6.56
C TRP A 308 16.34 -20.01 7.66
N PRO A 309 16.74 -21.30 7.69
CA PRO A 309 17.59 -21.83 8.75
C PRO A 309 18.95 -21.12 8.85
N LEU A 310 19.50 -20.71 7.71
CA LEU A 310 20.79 -20.00 7.64
C LEU A 310 20.62 -18.53 8.00
N LEU A 311 19.56 -17.88 7.50
CA LEU A 311 19.30 -16.47 7.77
C LEU A 311 18.97 -16.22 9.26
N ARG A 312 18.14 -17.07 9.87
CA ARG A 312 17.79 -17.00 11.29
C ARG A 312 19.03 -17.04 12.19
N GLY A 313 20.02 -17.84 11.82
CA GLY A 313 21.26 -17.98 12.58
C GLY A 313 22.30 -16.91 12.24
N GLY A 314 22.50 -16.60 10.96
CA GLY A 314 23.67 -15.89 10.47
C GLY A 314 23.49 -14.42 10.11
N VAL A 315 22.27 -13.88 10.14
CA VAL A 315 22.02 -12.44 9.96
C VAL A 315 22.20 -11.71 11.29
N ASP A 316 23.12 -10.75 11.35
CA ASP A 316 23.41 -9.95 12.56
C ASP A 316 22.38 -8.83 12.74
N PHE A 317 22.05 -8.14 11.65
CA PHE A 317 21.06 -7.06 11.65
C PHE A 317 20.13 -7.15 10.44
N ALA A 318 18.89 -6.74 10.62
CA ALA A 318 17.94 -6.57 9.53
C ALA A 318 17.26 -5.21 9.66
N THR A 319 17.22 -4.45 8.57
CA THR A 319 16.62 -3.12 8.49
C THR A 319 15.79 -3.01 7.22
N SER A 320 14.84 -2.09 7.22
CA SER A 320 14.09 -1.72 6.02
C SER A 320 14.35 -0.26 5.64
N VAL A 321 14.04 0.08 4.39
CA VAL A 321 14.17 1.45 3.85
C VAL A 321 12.94 1.83 3.02
N ALA A 322 12.65 3.12 2.97
CA ALA A 322 11.61 3.67 2.13
C ALA A 322 12.09 3.78 0.68
N ASP A 323 11.14 3.73 -0.25
CA ASP A 323 11.41 3.95 -1.68
C ASP A 323 12.12 5.27 -1.95
N ILE A 324 11.78 6.34 -1.25
CA ILE A 324 12.43 7.64 -1.40
C ILE A 324 13.90 7.62 -0.97
N GLU A 325 14.24 6.85 0.08
CA GLU A 325 15.62 6.67 0.54
C GLU A 325 16.41 5.86 -0.50
N ALA A 326 15.82 4.81 -1.07
CA ALA A 326 16.42 4.02 -2.16
C ALA A 326 16.59 4.84 -3.44
N HIS A 327 15.60 5.67 -3.82
CA HIS A 327 15.68 6.57 -4.96
C HIS A 327 16.82 7.60 -4.80
N GLN A 328 16.99 8.16 -3.60
CA GLN A 328 18.09 9.07 -3.33
C GLN A 328 19.45 8.35 -3.43
N ALA A 329 19.53 7.10 -2.95
CA ALA A 329 20.72 6.27 -3.11
C ALA A 329 21.04 5.96 -4.59
N VAL A 330 20.04 5.72 -5.45
CA VAL A 330 20.23 5.58 -6.91
C VAL A 330 20.89 6.83 -7.48
N LYS A 331 20.35 8.01 -7.17
CA LYS A 331 20.91 9.30 -7.62
C LYS A 331 22.34 9.52 -7.13
N ASP A 332 22.64 9.11 -5.91
CA ASP A 332 23.97 9.30 -5.32
C ASP A 332 25.01 8.37 -5.95
N LEU A 333 24.65 7.10 -6.21
CA LEU A 333 25.51 6.16 -6.94
C LEU A 333 25.76 6.59 -8.38
N GLN A 334 24.73 7.12 -9.05
CA GLN A 334 24.86 7.62 -10.42
C GLN A 334 25.87 8.78 -10.51
N ARG A 335 25.91 9.68 -9.52
CA ARG A 335 26.87 10.80 -9.48
C ARG A 335 28.34 10.35 -9.39
N VAL A 336 28.59 9.14 -8.89
CA VAL A 336 29.93 8.55 -8.82
C VAL A 336 30.19 7.54 -9.93
N GLY A 337 29.34 7.51 -10.96
CA GLY A 337 29.51 6.67 -12.16
C GLY A 337 29.03 5.23 -11.99
N ILE A 338 28.19 4.95 -10.99
CA ILE A 338 27.61 3.62 -10.78
C ILE A 338 26.13 3.67 -11.13
N ASP A 339 25.79 3.11 -12.29
CA ASP A 339 24.41 2.96 -12.73
C ASP A 339 23.77 1.73 -12.06
N ALA A 340 23.18 1.95 -10.89
CA ALA A 340 22.45 0.93 -10.13
C ALA A 340 20.94 1.19 -10.17
N GLY A 341 20.15 0.11 -10.26
CA GLY A 341 18.70 0.17 -10.04
C GLY A 341 18.34 0.27 -8.56
N PRO A 342 17.05 0.48 -8.22
CA PRO A 342 16.62 0.65 -6.83
C PRO A 342 17.03 -0.48 -5.89
N CYS A 343 16.96 -1.76 -6.31
CA CYS A 343 17.37 -2.88 -5.45
C CYS A 343 18.89 -2.86 -5.18
N GLY A 344 19.68 -2.44 -6.18
CA GLY A 344 21.13 -2.31 -6.06
C GLY A 344 21.57 -1.11 -5.23
N ALA A 345 20.73 -0.07 -5.13
CA ALA A 345 20.98 1.11 -4.31
C ALA A 345 20.49 0.98 -2.86
N ALA A 346 19.52 0.09 -2.60
CA ALA A 346 18.97 -0.14 -1.25
C ALA A 346 20.04 -0.39 -0.15
N PRO A 347 21.15 -1.14 -0.41
CA PRO A 347 22.23 -1.30 0.57
C PRO A 347 22.87 0.01 1.03
N LEU A 348 22.99 1.00 0.14
CA LEU A 348 23.53 2.32 0.49
C LEU A 348 22.54 3.09 1.39
N ALA A 349 21.25 3.09 1.02
CA ALA A 349 20.21 3.70 1.84
C ALA A 349 20.18 3.08 3.25
N ALA A 350 20.23 1.75 3.34
CA ALA A 350 20.26 1.03 4.60
C ALA A 350 21.52 1.31 5.43
N LEU A 351 22.69 1.45 4.80
CA LEU A 351 23.93 1.76 5.52
C LEU A 351 23.84 3.11 6.22
N ARG A 352 23.31 4.13 5.54
CA ARG A 352 23.10 5.47 6.14
C ARG A 352 22.07 5.42 7.26
N ARG A 353 20.96 4.72 7.06
CA ARG A 353 19.93 4.51 8.09
C ARG A 353 20.50 3.78 9.30
N PHE A 354 21.28 2.73 9.08
CA PHE A 354 21.96 1.97 10.13
C PHE A 354 22.95 2.84 10.93
N ALA A 355 23.78 3.63 10.25
CA ALA A 355 24.73 4.54 10.89
C ALA A 355 24.02 5.62 11.73
N SER A 356 22.89 6.15 11.24
CA SER A 356 22.08 7.14 11.95
C SER A 356 21.43 6.54 13.21
N LEU A 357 20.83 5.37 13.10
CA LEU A 357 20.12 4.71 14.20
C LEU A 357 21.05 4.02 15.21
N ARG A 358 22.29 3.71 14.81
CA ARG A 358 23.32 3.13 15.69
C ARG A 358 24.64 3.90 15.62
N PRO A 359 24.71 5.12 16.19
CA PRO A 359 25.95 5.88 16.26
C PRO A 359 27.06 5.07 16.93
N GLY A 360 28.22 4.97 16.27
CA GLY A 360 29.37 4.22 16.79
C GLY A 360 29.38 2.72 16.47
N ALA A 361 28.37 2.19 15.77
CA ALA A 361 28.40 0.80 15.30
C ALA A 361 29.43 0.55 14.18
N LEU A 362 29.79 1.61 13.43
CA LEU A 362 30.82 1.56 12.39
C LEU A 362 32.17 2.00 12.95
N ARG A 363 33.24 1.21 12.77
CA ARG A 363 34.58 1.53 13.27
C ARG A 363 35.38 2.30 12.21
N PRO A 364 36.31 3.20 12.61
CA PRO A 364 37.14 3.95 11.67
C PRO A 364 37.98 3.12 10.71
N ASP A 365 38.29 1.87 11.07
CA ASP A 365 39.07 0.95 10.26
C ASP A 365 38.23 -0.05 9.46
N SER A 366 36.90 0.01 9.61
CA SER A 366 35.94 -0.93 9.00
C SER A 366 36.00 -0.91 7.47
N VAL A 367 35.90 -2.11 6.89
CA VAL A 367 35.63 -2.33 5.46
C VAL A 367 34.16 -2.71 5.30
N VAL A 368 33.39 -1.82 4.68
CA VAL A 368 31.96 -2.00 4.40
C VAL A 368 31.76 -2.39 2.94
N LEU A 369 31.05 -3.47 2.70
CA LEU A 369 30.69 -3.97 1.36
C LEU A 369 29.20 -3.75 1.09
N LEU A 370 28.90 -3.12 -0.04
CA LEU A 370 27.55 -2.94 -0.59
C LEU A 370 27.38 -3.86 -1.79
N LEU A 371 26.28 -4.62 -1.84
CA LEU A 371 25.96 -5.47 -2.99
C LEU A 371 24.99 -4.77 -3.93
N ALA A 372 25.49 -4.16 -5.01
CA ALA A 372 24.65 -3.55 -6.03
C ALA A 372 24.17 -4.62 -7.03
N THR A 373 22.97 -5.17 -6.78
CA THR A 373 22.48 -6.39 -7.43
C THR A 373 21.92 -6.21 -8.84
N GLU A 374 21.63 -4.98 -9.25
CA GLU A 374 21.01 -4.71 -10.55
C GLU A 374 21.44 -3.37 -11.14
N GLY A 375 21.35 -3.28 -12.47
CA GLY A 375 21.52 -2.06 -13.25
C GLY A 375 20.25 -1.18 -13.29
N PRO A 376 20.32 -0.04 -13.99
CA PRO A 376 19.24 0.93 -14.03
C PRO A 376 18.02 0.38 -14.78
N ARG A 377 16.84 0.86 -14.38
CA ARG A 377 15.55 0.63 -15.04
C ARG A 377 14.67 1.87 -14.91
N GLU A 378 13.66 2.00 -15.76
CA GLU A 378 12.65 3.04 -15.60
C GLU A 378 11.71 2.74 -14.43
N TYR A 379 11.32 3.79 -13.70
CA TYR A 379 10.30 3.76 -12.64
C TYR A 379 9.83 5.19 -12.34
N VAL A 380 8.62 5.32 -11.79
CA VAL A 380 8.10 6.61 -11.33
C VAL A 380 8.82 7.01 -10.03
N PRO A 381 9.41 8.22 -9.92
CA PRO A 381 10.01 8.67 -8.68
C PRO A 381 9.02 8.57 -7.52
N PRO A 382 9.39 7.94 -6.39
CA PRO A 382 8.48 7.72 -5.28
C PRO A 382 8.18 9.03 -4.54
N LEU A 383 7.01 9.10 -3.92
CA LEU A 383 6.64 10.16 -2.99
C LEU A 383 7.34 9.93 -1.64
N ASP A 384 7.57 11.02 -0.88
CA ASP A 384 8.24 10.94 0.42
C ASP A 384 7.33 10.34 1.50
N ALA A 385 7.49 9.05 1.76
CA ALA A 385 6.79 8.34 2.83
C ALA A 385 7.44 8.49 4.22
N THR A 386 8.52 9.27 4.37
CA THR A 386 9.28 9.42 5.62
C THR A 386 8.90 10.66 6.42
N THR A 387 8.13 11.57 5.81
CA THR A 387 7.77 12.86 6.42
C THR A 387 6.86 12.69 7.64
N THR A 388 7.15 13.47 8.69
CA THR A 388 6.32 13.59 9.90
C THR A 388 5.76 15.00 10.09
N ASP A 389 5.86 15.85 9.06
CA ASP A 389 5.19 17.16 9.02
C ASP A 389 3.80 16.98 8.41
N PRO A 390 2.72 17.28 9.17
CA PRO A 390 1.35 17.06 8.70
C PRO A 390 1.00 17.96 7.50
N VAL A 391 1.64 19.12 7.34
CA VAL A 391 1.43 19.99 6.19
C VAL A 391 2.06 19.37 4.95
N VAL A 392 3.31 18.94 5.03
CA VAL A 392 3.99 18.26 3.91
C VAL A 392 3.24 17.00 3.52
N LEU A 393 2.77 16.21 4.50
CA LEU A 393 1.96 15.03 4.25
C LEU A 393 0.63 15.38 3.55
N THR A 394 -0.02 16.48 3.95
CA THR A 394 -1.23 16.99 3.25
C THR A 394 -0.93 17.33 1.79
N GLN A 395 0.19 18.01 1.50
CA GLN A 395 0.61 18.32 0.12
C GLN A 395 0.80 17.04 -0.71
N ILE A 396 1.43 16.01 -0.11
CA ILE A 396 1.67 14.73 -0.79
C ILE A 396 0.36 14.01 -1.07
N LEU A 397 -0.54 13.88 -0.09
CA LEU A 397 -1.84 13.23 -0.28
C LEU A 397 -2.68 13.96 -1.34
N THR A 398 -2.62 15.29 -1.37
CA THR A 398 -3.33 16.12 -2.37
C THR A 398 -2.85 15.84 -3.79
N ARG A 399 -1.56 15.51 -3.98
CA ARG A 399 -0.96 15.18 -5.28
C ARG A 399 -1.33 13.80 -5.82
N ILE A 400 -1.96 12.96 -4.99
CA ILE A 400 -2.42 11.64 -5.40
C ILE A 400 -3.88 11.75 -5.80
N ASP A 401 -4.15 11.49 -7.09
CA ASP A 401 -5.52 11.35 -7.57
C ASP A 401 -6.17 10.14 -6.91
N SER A 402 -7.23 10.41 -6.16
CA SER A 402 -8.08 9.41 -5.50
C SER A 402 -9.55 9.74 -5.75
N SER A 403 -9.84 10.37 -6.89
CA SER A 403 -11.21 10.72 -7.26
C SER A 403 -12.10 9.48 -7.36
N ASN A 404 -13.27 9.56 -6.73
CA ASN A 404 -14.22 8.46 -6.65
C ASN A 404 -14.71 8.07 -8.06
N PRO A 405 -14.55 6.80 -8.48
CA PRO A 405 -14.86 6.36 -9.83
C PRO A 405 -16.37 6.29 -10.13
N ASP A 406 -17.21 6.22 -9.09
CA ASP A 406 -18.64 5.97 -9.20
C ASP A 406 -19.50 7.26 -9.12
N LEU A 407 -18.88 8.40 -8.80
CA LEU A 407 -19.59 9.65 -8.49
C LEU A 407 -19.87 10.53 -9.71
N SER A 408 -19.04 10.46 -10.76
CA SER A 408 -19.12 11.36 -11.90
C SER A 408 -19.08 10.62 -13.23
N LYS A 409 -19.48 11.30 -14.33
CA LYS A 409 -19.38 10.73 -15.68
C LYS A 409 -17.93 10.54 -16.14
N ASP A 410 -17.00 11.31 -15.57
CA ASP A 410 -15.57 11.13 -15.78
C ASP A 410 -15.08 10.01 -14.86
N ALA A 411 -14.34 9.05 -15.41
CA ALA A 411 -13.80 7.93 -14.66
C ALA A 411 -12.75 8.45 -13.66
N GLY A 412 -13.09 8.43 -12.38
CA GLY A 412 -12.16 8.73 -11.29
C GLY A 412 -11.05 7.67 -11.20
N ALA A 413 -9.93 8.05 -10.59
CA ALA A 413 -8.76 7.18 -10.47
C ALA A 413 -8.93 6.02 -9.47
N GLY A 414 -9.87 6.14 -8.52
CA GLY A 414 -10.01 5.21 -7.40
C GLY A 414 -8.88 5.32 -6.37
N GLU A 415 -8.96 4.53 -5.31
CA GLU A 415 -8.17 4.73 -4.09
C GLU A 415 -6.89 3.90 -4.03
N ALA A 416 -6.63 3.04 -5.02
CA ALA A 416 -5.49 2.13 -5.02
C ALA A 416 -4.14 2.83 -4.79
N ARG A 417 -3.86 3.91 -5.53
CA ARG A 417 -2.58 4.63 -5.42
C ARG A 417 -2.40 5.34 -4.09
N ILE A 418 -3.46 5.93 -3.53
CA ILE A 418 -3.39 6.59 -2.22
C ILE A 418 -3.28 5.55 -1.11
N ALA A 419 -3.97 4.41 -1.23
CA ALA A 419 -3.85 3.29 -0.30
C ALA A 419 -2.43 2.71 -0.28
N ASP A 420 -1.78 2.55 -1.44
CA ASP A 420 -0.39 2.09 -1.52
C ASP A 420 0.59 3.06 -0.85
N TYR A 421 0.40 4.38 -1.05
CA TYR A 421 1.19 5.40 -0.36
C TYR A 421 0.97 5.38 1.16
N LEU A 422 -0.29 5.26 1.61
CA LEU A 422 -0.63 5.20 3.02
C LEU A 422 -0.06 3.94 3.69
N HIS A 423 -0.08 2.79 3.00
CA HIS A 423 0.64 1.60 3.44
C HIS A 423 2.12 1.92 3.63
N ALA A 424 2.78 2.49 2.62
CA ALA A 424 4.22 2.80 2.69
C ALA A 424 4.56 3.72 3.87
N TRP A 425 3.77 4.78 4.08
CA TRP A 425 3.95 5.69 5.21
C TRP A 425 3.78 4.96 6.55
N LEU A 426 2.69 4.20 6.71
CA LEU A 426 2.43 3.44 7.94
C LEU A 426 3.52 2.40 8.23
N ALA A 427 3.97 1.66 7.21
CA ALA A 427 5.02 0.65 7.32
C ALA A 427 6.36 1.27 7.72
N HIS A 428 6.78 2.37 7.05
CA HIS A 428 7.99 3.11 7.39
C HIS A 428 8.00 3.58 8.84
N HIS A 429 6.86 4.09 9.28
CA HIS A 429 6.66 4.56 10.64
C HIS A 429 6.28 3.44 11.61
N GLY A 430 6.42 2.15 11.27
CA GLY A 430 6.33 1.03 12.20
C GLY A 430 4.94 0.72 12.76
N PHE A 431 3.88 1.08 12.02
CA PHE A 431 2.51 0.65 12.31
C PHE A 431 2.28 -0.78 11.82
N ALA A 432 1.37 -1.51 12.45
CA ALA A 432 0.79 -2.69 11.81
C ALA A 432 -0.20 -2.24 10.75
N VAL A 433 -0.14 -2.82 9.54
CA VAL A 433 -0.94 -2.39 8.39
C VAL A 433 -1.83 -3.53 7.93
N HIS A 434 -3.09 -3.22 7.66
CA HIS A 434 -4.04 -4.13 7.02
C HIS A 434 -4.68 -3.43 5.83
N ARG A 435 -4.91 -4.18 4.75
CA ARG A 435 -5.62 -3.73 3.56
C ARG A 435 -6.96 -4.46 3.47
N LEU A 436 -8.04 -3.71 3.35
CA LEU A 436 -9.39 -4.20 3.12
C LEU A 436 -9.77 -3.79 1.70
N GLU A 437 -10.27 -4.72 0.89
CA GLU A 437 -10.59 -4.47 -0.52
C GLU A 437 -11.66 -5.46 -1.00
N ALA A 438 -12.82 -5.44 -0.35
CA ALA A 438 -13.97 -6.25 -0.73
C ALA A 438 -14.48 -5.89 -2.15
N ARG A 439 -14.25 -4.65 -2.58
CA ARG A 439 -14.50 -4.20 -3.95
C ARG A 439 -13.16 -3.92 -4.65
N PRO A 440 -12.85 -4.62 -5.77
CA PRO A 440 -11.62 -4.40 -6.51
C PRO A 440 -11.43 -2.93 -6.89
N GLY A 441 -10.24 -2.38 -6.63
CA GLY A 441 -9.90 -0.99 -6.93
C GLY A 441 -10.38 0.03 -5.91
N ARG A 442 -11.10 -0.39 -4.86
CA ARG A 442 -11.61 0.49 -3.79
C ARG A 442 -11.02 0.13 -2.40
N PRO A 443 -9.68 0.04 -2.23
CA PRO A 443 -9.09 -0.40 -0.98
C PRO A 443 -9.22 0.63 0.14
N SER A 444 -9.48 0.14 1.35
CA SER A 444 -9.30 0.86 2.61
C SER A 444 -8.06 0.34 3.35
N ILE A 445 -7.36 1.22 4.07
CA ILE A 445 -6.16 0.89 4.84
C ILE A 445 -6.42 1.08 6.33
N ILE A 446 -6.07 0.06 7.12
CA ILE A 446 -6.04 0.13 8.57
C ILE A 446 -4.60 0.19 9.06
N GLY A 447 -4.24 1.27 9.74
CA GLY A 447 -2.99 1.39 10.49
C GLY A 447 -3.22 1.21 11.98
N VAL A 448 -2.37 0.45 12.68
CA VAL A 448 -2.47 0.26 14.13
C VAL A 448 -1.16 0.61 14.82
N ALA A 449 -1.19 1.66 15.66
CA ALA A 449 -0.17 1.90 16.66
C ALA A 449 -0.52 1.08 17.90
N LYS A 450 0.18 -0.05 18.07
CA LYS A 450 -0.06 -0.99 19.16
C LYS A 450 0.35 -0.40 20.51
N GLY A 451 -0.58 -0.44 21.47
CA GLY A 451 -0.31 -0.25 22.88
C GLY A 451 0.02 -1.58 23.58
N SER A 452 0.13 -1.54 24.91
CA SER A 452 0.36 -2.73 25.74
C SER A 452 -0.88 -3.62 25.92
N GLY A 453 -2.07 -3.18 25.46
CA GLY A 453 -3.34 -3.91 25.54
C GLY A 453 -4.14 -3.69 26.83
N ALA A 454 -3.71 -2.78 27.71
CA ALA A 454 -4.32 -2.51 29.01
C ALA A 454 -5.13 -1.20 29.07
N GLY A 455 -5.33 -0.52 27.94
CA GLY A 455 -6.01 0.77 27.84
C GLY A 455 -7.12 0.78 26.79
N ARG A 456 -7.78 1.94 26.65
CA ARG A 456 -8.86 2.15 25.68
C ARG A 456 -8.31 2.36 24.28
N THR A 457 -8.99 1.79 23.29
CA THR A 457 -8.63 1.93 21.88
C THR A 457 -9.31 3.16 21.27
N LEU A 458 -8.53 4.03 20.63
CA LEU A 458 -9.03 5.18 19.86
C LEU A 458 -9.03 4.86 18.37
N MET A 459 -10.10 5.25 17.66
CA MET A 459 -10.11 5.26 16.19
C MET A 459 -10.03 6.68 15.65
N PHE A 460 -9.12 6.92 14.72
CA PHE A 460 -9.20 8.02 13.77
C PHE A 460 -9.77 7.48 12.47
N ASN A 461 -10.91 8.01 12.03
CA ASN A 461 -11.53 7.64 10.78
C ASN A 461 -11.49 8.84 9.82
N GLY A 462 -11.13 8.58 8.57
CA GLY A 462 -11.10 9.60 7.54
C GLY A 462 -11.05 9.00 6.16
N HIS A 463 -11.84 9.55 5.26
CA HIS A 463 -11.89 9.08 3.89
C HIS A 463 -10.71 9.60 3.07
N VAL A 464 -10.33 8.83 2.06
CA VAL A 464 -9.18 9.12 1.21
C VAL A 464 -9.59 9.36 -0.24
N ASP A 465 -10.82 9.02 -0.61
CA ASP A 465 -11.41 9.39 -1.88
C ASP A 465 -11.78 10.87 -1.92
N THR A 466 -11.96 11.42 -3.10
CA THR A 466 -12.43 12.78 -3.31
C THR A 466 -13.54 12.80 -4.35
N VAL A 467 -14.35 13.87 -4.36
CA VAL A 467 -15.16 14.16 -5.55
C VAL A 467 -14.32 14.33 -6.83
N THR A 468 -15.01 14.43 -7.97
CA THR A 468 -14.39 14.64 -9.28
C THR A 468 -13.41 15.82 -9.32
N LEU A 469 -12.36 15.66 -10.13
CA LEU A 469 -11.41 16.72 -10.45
C LEU A 469 -11.98 17.68 -11.51
N ALA A 470 -13.05 17.28 -12.21
CA ALA A 470 -13.67 18.08 -13.25
C ALA A 470 -14.23 19.40 -12.68
N GLY A 471 -13.99 20.50 -13.40
CA GLY A 471 -14.46 21.83 -12.99
C GLY A 471 -13.60 22.52 -11.92
N TYR A 472 -12.46 21.94 -11.53
CA TYR A 472 -11.47 22.62 -10.70
C TYR A 472 -10.72 23.70 -11.49
N ASN A 473 -10.43 24.84 -10.87
CA ASN A 473 -9.64 25.90 -11.49
C ASN A 473 -8.15 25.66 -11.28
N GLY A 474 -7.39 25.52 -12.37
CA GLY A 474 -5.96 25.24 -12.31
C GLY A 474 -5.67 23.75 -12.11
N ASP A 475 -4.59 23.43 -11.40
CA ASP A 475 -4.22 22.04 -11.12
C ASP A 475 -4.89 21.54 -9.82
N PRO A 476 -5.89 20.63 -9.91
CA PRO A 476 -6.55 20.06 -8.74
C PRO A 476 -5.61 19.24 -7.86
N LEU A 477 -4.47 18.78 -8.37
CA LEU A 477 -3.54 17.92 -7.65
C LEU A 477 -2.24 18.66 -7.29
N SER A 478 -2.24 19.99 -7.31
CA SER A 478 -1.01 20.78 -7.07
C SER A 478 -0.37 20.50 -5.70
N GLY A 479 -1.19 20.49 -4.63
CA GLY A 479 -0.72 20.42 -3.26
C GLY A 479 0.20 21.60 -2.92
N GLU A 480 0.13 22.72 -3.63
CA GLU A 480 1.00 23.86 -3.41
C GLU A 480 0.55 24.69 -2.20
N ILE A 481 1.50 25.32 -1.52
CA ILE A 481 1.19 26.28 -0.47
C ILE A 481 1.13 27.67 -1.09
N ILE A 482 -0.05 28.29 -1.07
CA ILE A 482 -0.28 29.65 -1.54
C ILE A 482 -0.96 30.42 -0.40
N ASP A 483 -0.35 31.55 -0.01
CA ASP A 483 -0.81 32.40 1.10
C ASP A 483 -1.05 31.65 2.43
N GLY A 484 -0.19 30.68 2.72
CA GLY A 484 -0.25 29.90 3.96
C GLY A 484 -1.27 28.75 3.97
N ALA A 485 -1.98 28.51 2.87
CA ALA A 485 -2.90 27.40 2.72
C ALA A 485 -2.40 26.39 1.67
N VAL A 486 -2.64 25.10 1.88
CA VAL A 486 -2.44 24.05 0.87
C VAL A 486 -3.63 24.07 -0.08
N HIS A 487 -3.39 24.10 -1.39
CA HIS A 487 -4.43 24.11 -2.43
C HIS A 487 -4.50 22.79 -3.18
N GLY A 488 -5.71 22.41 -3.56
CA GLY A 488 -6.00 21.21 -4.35
C GLY A 488 -7.26 20.50 -3.89
N ARG A 489 -7.82 19.67 -4.76
CA ARG A 489 -9.01 18.86 -4.48
C ARG A 489 -8.72 17.87 -3.35
N GLY A 490 -9.64 17.86 -2.40
CA GLY A 490 -9.59 17.04 -1.20
C GLY A 490 -8.52 17.45 -0.19
N ALA A 491 -7.78 18.54 -0.43
CA ALA A 491 -6.84 19.07 0.56
C ALA A 491 -7.58 19.44 1.85
N PHE A 492 -8.74 20.07 1.72
CA PHE A 492 -9.62 20.38 2.84
C PHE A 492 -10.54 19.21 3.18
N ASP A 493 -11.03 18.49 2.16
CA ASP A 493 -12.08 17.47 2.28
C ASP A 493 -11.64 16.07 1.78
N MET A 494 -11.00 15.23 2.59
CA MET A 494 -10.56 15.51 3.97
C MET A 494 -9.09 15.11 4.21
N LYS A 495 -8.24 15.17 3.18
CA LYS A 495 -6.84 14.68 3.24
C LYS A 495 -5.98 15.38 4.30
N ALA A 496 -6.27 16.64 4.64
CA ALA A 496 -5.65 17.31 5.79
C ALA A 496 -5.97 16.67 7.13
N GLY A 497 -7.23 16.25 7.33
CA GLY A 497 -7.67 15.53 8.51
C GLY A 497 -6.99 14.16 8.63
N VAL A 498 -6.87 13.45 7.50
CA VAL A 498 -6.11 12.20 7.40
C VAL A 498 -4.64 12.40 7.75
N ALA A 499 -3.96 13.39 7.16
CA ALA A 499 -2.56 13.71 7.45
C ALA A 499 -2.34 14.06 8.93
N ALA A 500 -3.23 14.87 9.51
CA ALA A 500 -3.19 15.22 10.92
C ALA A 500 -3.35 13.99 11.83
N SER A 501 -4.25 13.07 11.48
CA SER A 501 -4.51 11.83 12.23
C SER A 501 -3.31 10.88 12.20
N LEU A 502 -2.72 10.67 11.02
CA LEU A 502 -1.52 9.86 10.82
C LEU A 502 -0.36 10.36 11.69
N VAL A 503 -0.04 11.64 11.58
CA VAL A 503 1.07 12.26 12.32
C VAL A 503 0.77 12.30 13.83
N ALA A 504 -0.48 12.52 14.23
CA ALA A 504 -0.87 12.50 15.63
C ALA A 504 -0.67 11.12 16.27
N ALA A 505 -1.11 10.06 15.61
CA ALA A 505 -0.91 8.68 16.07
C ALA A 505 0.58 8.33 16.17
N TYR A 506 1.38 8.73 15.17
CA TYR A 506 2.84 8.54 15.19
C TYR A 506 3.48 9.26 16.38
N ARG A 507 3.19 10.56 16.56
CA ARG A 507 3.74 11.35 17.66
C ARG A 507 3.34 10.81 19.03
N ALA A 508 2.09 10.39 19.19
CA ALA A 508 1.59 9.83 20.44
C ALA A 508 2.38 8.57 20.83
N ARG A 509 2.60 7.65 19.87
CA ARG A 509 3.35 6.41 20.09
C ARG A 509 4.85 6.63 20.30
N GLU A 510 5.48 7.55 19.56
CA GLU A 510 6.92 7.79 19.69
C GLU A 510 7.29 8.44 21.03
N THR A 511 6.38 9.25 21.59
CA THR A 511 6.66 10.03 22.80
C THR A 511 6.14 9.38 24.09
N HIS A 512 5.27 8.37 23.98
CA HIS A 512 4.63 7.72 25.13
C HIS A 512 4.40 6.23 24.90
N ASP A 513 4.48 5.46 25.98
CA ASP A 513 4.11 4.06 26.04
C ASP A 513 2.60 4.00 26.18
N LEU A 514 1.93 3.65 25.09
CA LEU A 514 0.47 3.60 25.03
C LEU A 514 -0.05 2.32 25.70
N LYS A 515 -1.16 2.43 26.44
CA LYS A 515 -1.84 1.26 27.00
C LYS A 515 -2.88 0.69 26.05
N GLY A 516 -3.63 1.55 25.39
CA GLY A 516 -4.57 1.18 24.33
C GLY A 516 -3.98 1.37 22.94
N ASP A 517 -4.65 0.78 21.95
CA ASP A 517 -4.27 0.92 20.55
C ASP A 517 -4.81 2.24 19.97
N ILE A 518 -4.07 2.84 19.03
CA ILE A 518 -4.62 3.85 18.12
C ILE A 518 -4.81 3.20 16.75
N VAL A 519 -6.05 3.19 16.26
CA VAL A 519 -6.46 2.64 14.97
C VAL A 519 -6.71 3.79 14.01
N LEU A 520 -6.10 3.74 12.83
CA LEU A 520 -6.31 4.65 11.72
C LEU A 520 -7.14 3.92 10.67
N ALA A 521 -8.42 4.26 10.54
CA ALA A 521 -9.32 3.76 9.52
C ALA A 521 -9.37 4.74 8.33
N LEU A 522 -8.55 4.46 7.32
CA LEU A 522 -8.35 5.27 6.12
C LEU A 522 -9.20 4.66 4.99
N VAL A 523 -10.38 5.24 4.76
CA VAL A 523 -11.48 4.53 4.10
C VAL A 523 -11.76 5.05 2.69
N ALA A 524 -12.21 4.16 1.82
CA ALA A 524 -12.70 4.50 0.49
C ALA A 524 -14.20 4.79 0.49
N ASP A 525 -14.63 5.54 -0.52
CA ASP A 525 -16.02 5.72 -0.95
C ASP A 525 -16.93 6.57 -0.05
N GLU A 526 -16.41 7.41 0.85
CA GLU A 526 -17.27 8.25 1.69
C GLU A 526 -18.12 9.20 0.86
N GLU A 527 -17.51 9.77 -0.19
CA GLU A 527 -18.12 10.77 -1.08
C GLU A 527 -19.36 10.24 -1.83
N ASN A 528 -19.60 8.93 -1.79
CA ASN A 528 -20.74 8.27 -2.42
C ASN A 528 -21.60 7.46 -1.43
N LEU A 529 -21.11 6.30 -0.95
CA LEU A 529 -21.90 5.36 -0.15
C LEU A 529 -21.21 4.87 1.13
N SER A 530 -19.99 5.32 1.42
CA SER A 530 -19.18 4.93 2.59
C SER A 530 -18.94 3.44 2.73
N LEU A 531 -18.68 2.77 1.60
CA LEU A 531 -18.44 1.34 1.59
C LEU A 531 -17.19 0.96 2.38
N GLY A 532 -16.16 1.82 2.41
CA GLY A 532 -14.95 1.58 3.18
C GLY A 532 -15.21 1.48 4.67
N THR A 533 -15.92 2.44 5.29
CA THR A 533 -16.25 2.37 6.73
C THR A 533 -17.16 1.20 7.06
N GLN A 534 -18.10 0.86 6.17
CA GLN A 534 -18.91 -0.37 6.32
C GLN A 534 -18.03 -1.63 6.33
N GLU A 535 -17.06 -1.71 5.42
CA GLU A 535 -16.12 -2.83 5.34
C GLU A 535 -15.24 -2.92 6.59
N VAL A 536 -14.73 -1.78 7.09
CA VAL A 536 -13.96 -1.71 8.34
C VAL A 536 -14.76 -2.30 9.51
N LEU A 537 -16.04 -1.91 9.65
CA LEU A 537 -16.91 -2.44 10.69
C LEU A 537 -17.27 -3.91 10.49
N ALA A 538 -17.48 -4.35 9.24
CA ALA A 538 -17.78 -5.74 8.90
C ALA A 538 -16.57 -6.66 9.18
N ALA A 539 -15.34 -6.18 8.95
CA ALA A 539 -14.10 -6.88 9.27
C ALA A 539 -13.82 -6.97 10.78
N GLY A 540 -14.66 -6.35 11.62
CA GLY A 540 -14.60 -6.48 13.08
C GLY A 540 -13.75 -5.41 13.79
N TRP A 541 -13.26 -4.40 13.07
CA TRP A 541 -12.55 -3.29 13.70
C TRP A 541 -13.49 -2.47 14.57
N ARG A 542 -13.10 -2.24 15.83
CA ARG A 542 -13.87 -1.52 16.85
C ARG A 542 -12.92 -0.65 17.70
N ALA A 543 -13.49 0.32 18.41
CA ALA A 543 -12.78 1.21 19.33
C ALA A 543 -13.71 1.67 20.46
N ASP A 544 -13.13 2.16 21.56
CA ASP A 544 -13.87 2.73 22.70
C ASP A 544 -14.32 4.18 22.44
N GLY A 545 -13.83 4.79 21.35
CA GLY A 545 -14.26 6.07 20.82
C GLY A 545 -13.58 6.38 19.51
N ALA A 546 -14.16 7.28 18.73
CA ALA A 546 -13.66 7.66 17.42
C ALA A 546 -13.65 9.18 17.20
N VAL A 547 -12.71 9.64 16.39
CA VAL A 547 -12.70 11.00 15.84
C VAL A 547 -12.77 10.87 14.32
N VAL A 548 -13.77 11.49 13.70
CA VAL A 548 -13.85 11.64 12.25
C VAL A 548 -13.31 13.02 11.90
N SER A 549 -12.25 13.05 11.10
CA SER A 549 -11.41 14.25 10.95
C SER A 549 -11.90 15.24 9.87
N GLU A 550 -13.22 15.34 9.69
CA GLU A 550 -13.89 16.16 8.66
C GLU A 550 -13.49 17.64 8.70
N PRO A 551 -13.67 18.40 7.60
CA PRO A 551 -13.48 19.84 7.57
C PRO A 551 -14.51 20.59 8.44
N THR A 552 -14.22 20.73 9.73
CA THR A 552 -15.13 21.36 10.71
C THR A 552 -14.76 22.80 11.09
N ASP A 553 -13.74 23.39 10.48
CA ASP A 553 -13.22 24.72 10.81
C ASP A 553 -12.80 24.87 12.29
N GLU A 554 -12.16 23.84 12.86
CA GLU A 554 -11.81 23.75 14.28
C GLU A 554 -13.03 23.87 15.22
N ALA A 555 -14.25 23.63 14.72
CA ALA A 555 -15.45 23.48 15.52
C ALA A 555 -15.65 22.02 15.94
N LEU A 556 -16.16 21.81 17.16
CA LEU A 556 -16.53 20.50 17.65
C LEU A 556 -17.95 20.18 17.20
N MET A 557 -18.06 19.32 16.19
CA MET A 557 -19.34 18.90 15.64
C MET A 557 -19.85 17.65 16.38
N LEU A 558 -21.03 17.78 16.99
CA LEU A 558 -21.65 16.73 17.81
C LEU A 558 -22.90 16.11 17.17
N ALA A 559 -23.33 16.64 16.02
CA ALA A 559 -24.47 16.12 15.29
C ALA A 559 -24.31 16.42 13.80
N HIS A 560 -24.89 15.59 12.94
CA HIS A 560 -24.98 15.88 11.51
C HIS A 560 -26.29 15.36 10.91
N LYS A 561 -26.67 15.90 9.75
CA LYS A 561 -27.89 15.47 9.06
C LYS A 561 -27.69 14.11 8.40
N GLY A 562 -28.78 13.36 8.30
CA GLY A 562 -28.89 12.17 7.46
C GLY A 562 -29.45 12.51 6.09
N PHE A 563 -29.68 11.50 5.26
CA PHE A 563 -30.45 11.66 4.04
C PHE A 563 -31.31 10.42 3.74
N VAL A 564 -32.38 10.66 2.99
CA VAL A 564 -33.23 9.63 2.39
C VAL A 564 -33.49 10.07 0.96
N TRP A 565 -33.17 9.21 0.00
CA TRP A 565 -33.57 9.39 -1.39
C TRP A 565 -34.87 8.65 -1.67
N ALA A 566 -35.71 9.25 -2.49
CA ALA A 566 -36.96 8.65 -2.92
C ALA A 566 -37.22 8.92 -4.40
N GLU A 567 -37.86 7.99 -5.07
CA GLU A 567 -38.39 8.17 -6.42
C GLU A 567 -39.92 8.17 -6.38
N VAL A 568 -40.51 9.16 -7.04
CA VAL A 568 -41.94 9.27 -7.22
C VAL A 568 -42.24 9.18 -8.70
N ASP A 569 -42.78 8.03 -9.11
CA ASP A 569 -43.33 7.84 -10.45
C ASP A 569 -44.76 8.34 -10.47
N ILE A 570 -45.03 9.31 -11.33
CA ILE A 570 -46.36 9.84 -11.59
C ILE A 570 -46.86 9.20 -12.87
N ILE A 571 -47.97 8.47 -12.75
CA ILE A 571 -48.46 7.56 -13.77
C ILE A 571 -49.57 8.28 -14.55
N GLY A 572 -49.33 8.42 -15.85
CA GLY A 572 -50.26 8.96 -16.82
C GLY A 572 -50.74 7.89 -17.79
N LYS A 573 -51.21 8.33 -18.95
CA LYS A 573 -51.68 7.47 -20.03
C LYS A 573 -51.26 8.08 -21.37
N ALA A 574 -50.53 7.29 -22.15
CA ALA A 574 -50.13 7.70 -23.50
C ALA A 574 -51.35 7.94 -24.39
N GLY A 575 -51.28 9.01 -25.17
CA GLY A 575 -52.29 9.38 -26.14
C GLY A 575 -51.72 10.33 -27.17
N HIS A 576 -52.27 10.32 -28.39
CA HIS A 576 -51.86 11.26 -29.43
C HIS A 576 -52.08 12.70 -28.95
N GLY A 577 -51.13 13.62 -29.19
CA GLY A 577 -51.14 14.98 -28.64
C GLY A 577 -52.35 15.84 -29.06
N SER A 578 -53.06 15.44 -30.11
CA SER A 578 -54.34 16.07 -30.53
C SER A 578 -55.59 15.47 -29.85
N ARG A 579 -55.43 14.47 -28.99
CA ARG A 579 -56.51 13.70 -28.34
C ARG A 579 -56.38 13.77 -26.82
N PRO A 580 -56.61 14.96 -26.21
CA PRO A 580 -56.58 15.14 -24.75
C PRO A 580 -57.60 14.25 -24.02
N ASP A 581 -58.66 13.82 -24.71
CA ASP A 581 -59.69 12.93 -24.17
C ASP A 581 -59.21 11.50 -23.92
N LEU A 582 -58.10 11.08 -24.55
CA LEU A 582 -57.59 9.71 -24.48
C LEU A 582 -56.36 9.54 -23.59
N GLY A 583 -55.66 10.63 -23.28
CA GLY A 583 -54.42 10.64 -22.52
C GLY A 583 -54.55 11.25 -21.11
N VAL A 584 -53.58 10.94 -20.26
CA VAL A 584 -53.38 11.59 -18.95
C VAL A 584 -51.93 12.04 -18.91
N ASP A 585 -51.70 13.35 -18.82
CA ASP A 585 -50.37 13.94 -18.90
C ASP A 585 -49.60 13.78 -17.59
N ALA A 586 -48.71 12.78 -17.51
CA ALA A 586 -47.89 12.56 -16.32
C ALA A 586 -46.99 13.76 -15.95
N ILE A 587 -46.51 14.53 -16.92
CA ILE A 587 -45.65 15.71 -16.66
C ILE A 587 -46.49 16.82 -16.03
N ALA A 588 -47.67 17.10 -16.58
CA ALA A 588 -48.58 18.08 -15.99
C ALA A 588 -49.00 17.67 -14.57
N LYS A 589 -49.25 16.36 -14.34
CA LYS A 589 -49.54 15.82 -13.01
C LYS A 589 -48.36 15.98 -12.04
N ALA A 590 -47.12 15.84 -12.52
CA ALA A 590 -45.93 16.10 -11.72
C ALA A 590 -45.83 17.54 -11.20
N GLY A 591 -46.37 18.52 -11.92
CA GLY A 591 -46.47 19.89 -11.45
C GLY A 591 -47.22 20.03 -10.11
N HIS A 592 -48.29 19.25 -9.89
CA HIS A 592 -49.02 19.26 -8.62
C HIS A 592 -48.17 18.74 -7.46
N PHE A 593 -47.39 17.68 -7.69
CA PHE A 593 -46.49 17.13 -6.68
C PHE A 593 -45.37 18.10 -6.34
N LEU A 594 -44.72 18.71 -7.33
CA LEU A 594 -43.64 19.67 -7.10
C LEU A 594 -44.09 20.88 -6.27
N VAL A 595 -45.25 21.45 -6.56
CA VAL A 595 -45.82 22.56 -5.78
C VAL A 595 -46.13 22.13 -4.34
N ALA A 596 -46.67 20.92 -4.16
CA ALA A 596 -46.95 20.41 -2.82
C ALA A 596 -45.66 20.10 -2.03
N LEU A 597 -44.63 19.57 -2.69
CA LEU A 597 -43.32 19.29 -2.11
C LEU A 597 -42.60 20.58 -1.68
N GLU A 598 -42.66 21.63 -2.48
CA GLU A 598 -42.12 22.95 -2.13
C GLU A 598 -42.80 23.51 -0.87
N ARG A 599 -44.14 23.50 -0.83
CA ARG A 599 -44.90 23.95 0.35
C ARG A 599 -44.57 23.12 1.60
N TYR A 600 -44.41 21.81 1.43
CA TYR A 600 -44.00 20.92 2.50
C TYR A 600 -42.59 21.27 3.02
N GLY A 601 -41.62 21.49 2.12
CA GLY A 601 -40.28 21.92 2.49
C GLY A 601 -40.26 23.25 3.25
N ASP A 602 -41.05 24.21 2.80
CA ASP A 602 -41.25 25.50 3.47
C ASP A 602 -41.82 25.35 4.89
N ALA A 603 -42.86 24.53 5.03
CA ALA A 603 -43.49 24.26 6.32
C ALA A 603 -42.54 23.52 7.27
N LEU A 604 -41.73 22.59 6.74
CA LEU A 604 -40.72 21.85 7.48
C LEU A 604 -39.61 22.79 8.00
N MET A 605 -39.09 23.69 7.15
CA MET A 605 -38.07 24.66 7.55
C MET A 605 -38.58 25.67 8.59
N LYS A 606 -39.87 26.01 8.54
CA LYS A 606 -40.51 26.92 9.50
C LYS A 606 -41.02 26.22 10.77
N SER A 607 -40.76 24.92 10.93
CA SER A 607 -41.27 24.08 12.04
C SER A 607 -42.80 24.16 12.21
N GLN A 608 -43.53 24.29 11.10
CA GLN A 608 -45.00 24.45 11.10
C GLN A 608 -45.76 23.13 11.00
N LEU A 609 -45.05 22.01 10.85
CA LEU A 609 -45.65 20.68 10.82
C LEU A 609 -45.71 20.11 12.24
N THR A 610 -46.85 19.56 12.62
CA THR A 610 -47.05 18.90 13.93
C THR A 610 -46.11 17.72 14.18
N CYS A 611 -45.53 17.15 13.12
CA CYS A 611 -44.56 16.06 13.19
C CYS A 611 -43.12 16.50 12.84
N ALA A 612 -42.84 17.80 12.68
CA ALA A 612 -41.48 18.27 12.42
C ALA A 612 -40.62 18.12 13.67
N VAL A 613 -39.50 17.41 13.53
CA VAL A 613 -38.45 17.36 14.55
C VAL A 613 -37.55 18.58 14.37
N SER A 614 -37.35 19.34 15.44
CA SER A 614 -36.39 20.45 15.48
C SER A 614 -35.26 20.09 16.42
N HIS A 615 -34.05 19.99 15.88
CA HIS A 615 -32.84 19.66 16.61
C HIS A 615 -32.07 20.94 16.98
N SER A 616 -31.51 20.99 18.18
CA SER A 616 -30.86 22.20 18.74
C SER A 616 -29.67 22.68 17.93
N LEU A 617 -28.90 21.77 17.33
CA LEU A 617 -27.71 22.09 16.52
C LEU A 617 -27.95 22.08 15.00
N LEU A 618 -28.99 21.38 14.54
CA LEU A 618 -29.19 21.11 13.10
C LEU A 618 -30.42 21.83 12.52
N GLY A 619 -31.23 22.43 13.38
CA GLY A 619 -32.54 22.95 13.02
C GLY A 619 -33.45 21.80 12.58
N THR A 620 -34.09 21.97 11.43
CA THR A 620 -35.01 20.98 10.86
C THR A 620 -34.39 20.28 9.67
N GLY A 621 -35.03 19.19 9.23
CA GLY A 621 -34.70 18.58 7.96
C GLY A 621 -35.07 19.48 6.76
N THR A 622 -34.53 19.15 5.59
CA THR A 622 -34.88 19.83 4.32
C THR A 622 -35.28 18.82 3.24
N VAL A 623 -35.96 19.28 2.20
CA VAL A 623 -36.42 18.44 1.09
C VAL A 623 -36.37 19.22 -0.21
N HIS A 624 -35.99 18.56 -1.30
CA HIS A 624 -36.10 19.12 -2.64
C HIS A 624 -36.23 18.02 -3.69
N ALA A 625 -36.74 18.38 -4.88
CA ALA A 625 -36.66 17.52 -6.06
C ALA A 625 -35.31 17.73 -6.75
N GLY A 626 -34.47 16.69 -6.77
CA GLY A 626 -33.13 16.74 -7.36
C GLY A 626 -33.11 16.47 -8.86
N LEU A 627 -33.97 15.57 -9.34
CA LEU A 627 -34.09 15.21 -10.76
C LEU A 627 -35.56 15.03 -11.18
N ILE A 628 -35.86 15.31 -12.44
CA ILE A 628 -37.16 15.03 -13.06
C ILE A 628 -36.96 14.51 -14.48
N LYS A 629 -37.66 13.44 -14.84
CA LYS A 629 -37.65 12.85 -16.19
C LYS A 629 -39.07 12.43 -16.59
N GLY A 630 -39.55 12.90 -17.73
CA GLY A 630 -40.86 12.50 -18.25
C GLY A 630 -41.02 12.81 -19.73
N GLY A 631 -41.85 12.01 -20.40
CA GLY A 631 -42.11 12.12 -21.84
C GLY A 631 -41.05 11.48 -22.73
N GLU A 632 -41.47 11.13 -23.94
CA GLU A 632 -40.62 10.50 -24.98
C GLU A 632 -40.53 11.37 -26.24
N GLU A 633 -41.62 12.05 -26.60
CA GLU A 633 -41.73 12.88 -27.79
C GLU A 633 -42.79 13.97 -27.62
N ILE A 634 -42.77 15.00 -28.48
CA ILE A 634 -43.66 16.16 -28.37
C ILE A 634 -45.11 15.89 -28.78
N SER A 635 -45.34 14.87 -29.62
CA SER A 635 -46.66 14.60 -30.23
C SER A 635 -47.49 13.59 -29.45
N SER A 636 -47.09 13.27 -28.22
CA SER A 636 -47.74 12.28 -27.37
C SER A 636 -47.85 12.76 -25.92
N TYR A 637 -48.98 12.48 -25.27
CA TYR A 637 -49.13 12.68 -23.84
C TYR A 637 -48.21 11.70 -23.08
N PRO A 638 -47.42 12.16 -22.10
CA PRO A 638 -46.47 11.33 -21.39
C PRO A 638 -47.17 10.35 -20.44
N ALA A 639 -46.88 9.05 -20.58
CA ALA A 639 -47.43 8.01 -19.70
C ALA A 639 -46.72 7.92 -18.34
N LEU A 640 -45.51 8.48 -18.22
CA LEU A 640 -44.71 8.41 -17.00
C LEU A 640 -43.90 9.70 -16.82
N CYS A 641 -43.84 10.18 -15.58
CA CYS A 641 -42.89 11.19 -15.15
C CYS A 641 -42.34 10.80 -13.77
N THR A 642 -41.01 10.59 -13.67
CA THR A 642 -40.32 10.24 -12.43
C THR A 642 -39.67 11.48 -11.85
N VAL A 643 -39.91 11.73 -10.55
CA VAL A 643 -39.28 12.79 -9.76
C VAL A 643 -38.41 12.14 -8.69
N SER A 644 -37.11 12.42 -8.70
CA SER A 644 -36.19 11.99 -7.64
C SER A 644 -36.09 13.07 -6.57
N VAL A 645 -36.31 12.70 -5.32
CA VAL A 645 -36.40 13.58 -4.16
C VAL A 645 -35.26 13.25 -3.20
N GLU A 646 -34.57 14.29 -2.71
CA GLU A 646 -33.66 14.17 -1.58
C GLU A 646 -34.29 14.82 -0.34
N ARG A 647 -34.27 14.07 0.77
CA ARG A 647 -34.74 14.51 2.08
C ARG A 647 -33.58 14.43 3.09
N ARG A 648 -33.10 15.56 3.60
CA ARG A 648 -32.04 15.63 4.64
C ARG A 648 -32.60 15.51 6.06
N THR A 649 -32.44 14.38 6.72
CA THR A 649 -33.05 14.09 8.02
C THR A 649 -32.26 14.64 9.20
N VAL A 650 -32.92 14.88 10.34
CA VAL A 650 -32.29 15.18 11.64
C VAL A 650 -32.55 14.03 12.63
N PRO A 651 -31.78 13.90 13.74
CA PRO A 651 -32.03 12.87 14.75
C PRO A 651 -33.49 12.82 15.19
N GLY A 652 -34.07 11.61 15.21
CA GLY A 652 -35.51 11.38 15.42
C GLY A 652 -36.31 11.17 14.14
N GLU A 653 -35.76 11.47 12.96
CA GLU A 653 -36.37 11.14 11.66
C GLU A 653 -35.74 9.89 11.05
N THR A 654 -36.58 9.04 10.44
CA THR A 654 -36.18 7.76 9.83
C THR A 654 -36.68 7.64 8.38
N PRO A 655 -36.16 6.71 7.58
CA PRO A 655 -36.71 6.45 6.24
C PRO A 655 -38.21 6.16 6.25
N VAL A 656 -38.70 5.46 7.29
CA VAL A 656 -40.13 5.15 7.47
C VAL A 656 -40.94 6.43 7.70
N THR A 657 -40.47 7.36 8.53
CA THR A 657 -41.19 8.63 8.76
C THR A 657 -41.18 9.50 7.51
N VAL A 658 -40.09 9.51 6.75
CA VAL A 658 -39.99 10.23 5.47
C VAL A 658 -40.97 9.66 4.45
N GLU A 659 -41.04 8.33 4.33
CA GLU A 659 -42.00 7.67 3.44
C GLU A 659 -43.44 8.07 3.79
N GLN A 660 -43.80 8.03 5.07
CA GLN A 660 -45.12 8.41 5.54
C GLN A 660 -45.43 9.88 5.22
N GLN A 661 -44.48 10.80 5.41
CA GLN A 661 -44.63 12.21 5.07
C GLN A 661 -44.90 12.41 3.57
N LEU A 662 -44.12 11.73 2.71
CA LEU A 662 -44.32 11.79 1.26
C LEU A 662 -45.66 11.19 0.83
N ARG A 663 -46.07 10.07 1.42
CA ARG A 663 -47.38 9.47 1.16
C ARG A 663 -48.53 10.39 1.54
N VAL A 664 -48.45 11.09 2.67
CA VAL A 664 -49.47 12.07 3.07
C VAL A 664 -49.65 13.17 2.01
N ILE A 665 -48.55 13.66 1.43
CA ILE A 665 -48.57 14.65 0.33
C ILE A 665 -49.23 14.04 -0.91
N LEU A 666 -48.77 12.88 -1.34
CA LEU A 666 -49.21 12.22 -2.57
C LEU A 666 -50.67 11.75 -2.50
N ASP A 667 -51.10 11.22 -1.36
CA ASP A 667 -52.49 10.82 -1.10
C ASP A 667 -53.41 12.04 -1.03
N GLY A 668 -52.90 13.18 -0.54
CA GLY A 668 -53.60 14.47 -0.62
C GLY A 668 -53.89 14.87 -2.05
N ILE A 669 -52.86 14.84 -2.91
CA ILE A 669 -53.00 15.16 -4.33
C ILE A 669 -53.94 14.17 -5.04
N THR A 670 -53.85 12.88 -4.72
CA THR A 670 -54.73 11.83 -5.28
C THR A 670 -56.21 12.10 -4.99
N ARG A 671 -56.53 12.71 -3.84
CA ARG A 671 -57.91 13.11 -3.51
C ARG A 671 -58.38 14.36 -4.27
N ASP A 672 -57.49 15.33 -4.47
CA ASP A 672 -57.83 16.65 -4.97
C ASP A 672 -57.70 16.80 -6.50
N VAL A 673 -56.86 15.97 -7.13
CA VAL A 673 -56.53 16.04 -8.56
C VAL A 673 -57.05 14.79 -9.28
N PRO A 674 -58.04 14.92 -10.18
CA PRO A 674 -58.56 13.80 -10.96
C PRO A 674 -57.46 13.07 -11.74
N ASP A 675 -57.59 11.74 -11.83
CA ASP A 675 -56.67 10.86 -12.57
C ASP A 675 -55.20 10.90 -12.11
N PHE A 676 -54.89 11.46 -10.94
CA PHE A 676 -53.56 11.41 -10.38
C PHE A 676 -53.28 10.01 -9.81
N GLN A 677 -52.24 9.36 -10.31
CA GLN A 677 -51.76 8.06 -9.83
C GLN A 677 -50.25 8.14 -9.61
N TYR A 678 -49.76 7.44 -8.59
CA TYR A 678 -48.34 7.44 -8.26
C TYR A 678 -47.83 6.07 -7.79
N ALA A 679 -46.52 5.87 -7.93
CA ALA A 679 -45.76 4.87 -7.21
C ALA A 679 -44.59 5.54 -6.49
N LEU A 680 -44.46 5.30 -5.19
CA LEU A 680 -43.38 5.81 -4.35
C LEU A 680 -42.41 4.67 -4.03
N ARG A 681 -41.12 4.90 -4.26
CA ARG A 681 -40.02 4.02 -3.85
C ARG A 681 -39.07 4.80 -2.95
N ILE A 682 -38.77 4.25 -1.78
CA ILE A 682 -37.66 4.72 -0.96
C ILE A 682 -36.39 4.03 -1.45
N GLY A 683 -35.39 4.84 -1.78
CA GLY A 683 -34.08 4.39 -2.21
C GLY A 683 -33.09 4.36 -1.05
N GLU A 684 -31.84 4.69 -1.36
CA GLU A 684 -30.78 4.72 -0.37
C GLU A 684 -31.01 5.76 0.73
N SER A 685 -30.53 5.42 1.92
CA SER A 685 -30.60 6.31 3.07
C SER A 685 -29.39 6.17 3.98
N ARG A 686 -29.08 7.24 4.69
CA ARG A 686 -28.09 7.26 5.76
C ARG A 686 -28.64 7.98 6.97
N SER A 687 -28.43 7.38 8.14
CA SER A 687 -28.93 7.90 9.41
C SER A 687 -28.31 9.25 9.75
N PRO A 688 -29.08 10.17 10.36
CA PRO A 688 -28.49 11.31 11.06
C PRO A 688 -27.71 10.82 12.29
N TYR A 689 -26.88 11.70 12.85
CA TYR A 689 -26.08 11.40 14.03
C TYR A 689 -26.20 12.48 15.09
N GLU A 690 -26.16 12.07 16.37
CA GLU A 690 -25.96 12.95 17.52
C GLU A 690 -25.18 12.22 18.64
N VAL A 691 -24.40 12.99 19.39
CA VAL A 691 -23.79 12.56 20.66
C VAL A 691 -24.02 13.60 21.74
N ASP A 692 -24.25 13.12 22.97
CA ASP A 692 -24.42 13.97 24.13
C ASP A 692 -23.13 14.75 24.44
N ALA A 693 -23.24 16.08 24.58
CA ALA A 693 -22.15 16.95 24.99
C ALA A 693 -21.57 16.58 26.36
N ASP A 694 -22.37 15.94 27.22
CA ASP A 694 -21.98 15.47 28.55
C ASP A 694 -21.32 14.09 28.55
N HIS A 695 -21.27 13.41 27.39
CA HIS A 695 -20.59 12.13 27.26
C HIS A 695 -19.10 12.25 27.64
N ALA A 696 -18.58 11.28 28.39
CA ALA A 696 -17.22 11.34 28.93
C ALA A 696 -16.13 11.51 27.85
N PHE A 697 -16.34 10.90 26.68
CA PHE A 697 -15.47 11.05 25.51
C PHE A 697 -15.46 12.49 24.98
N VAL A 698 -16.64 13.11 24.85
CA VAL A 698 -16.80 14.48 24.33
C VAL A 698 -16.19 15.49 25.29
N ARG A 699 -16.44 15.36 26.60
CA ARG A 699 -15.83 16.23 27.63
C ARG A 699 -14.31 16.14 27.62
N LEU A 700 -13.76 14.94 27.46
CA LEU A 700 -12.31 14.75 27.37
C LEU A 700 -11.75 15.42 26.11
N PHE A 701 -12.39 15.25 24.96
CA PHE A 701 -11.98 15.89 23.71
C PHE A 701 -12.04 17.41 23.83
N SER A 702 -13.16 17.95 24.32
CA SER A 702 -13.37 19.40 24.51
C SER A 702 -12.31 20.03 25.41
N LYS A 703 -11.89 19.34 26.47
CA LYS A 703 -10.79 19.79 27.35
C LYS A 703 -9.47 19.94 26.59
N HIS A 704 -9.11 18.96 25.74
CA HIS A 704 -7.88 19.04 24.93
C HIS A 704 -7.98 20.07 23.82
N ALA A 705 -9.17 20.22 23.23
CA ALA A 705 -9.45 21.27 22.25
C ALA A 705 -9.26 22.66 22.86
N GLU A 706 -9.86 22.93 24.02
CA GLU A 706 -9.70 24.19 24.73
C GLU A 706 -8.24 24.51 25.05
N ALA A 707 -7.49 23.51 25.51
CA ALA A 707 -6.07 23.67 25.84
C ALA A 707 -5.17 23.99 24.64
N VAL A 708 -5.57 23.63 23.41
CA VAL A 708 -4.80 23.89 22.18
C VAL A 708 -5.28 25.15 21.47
N LEU A 709 -6.59 25.36 21.40
CA LEU A 709 -7.20 26.53 20.76
C LEU A 709 -7.12 27.78 21.64
N GLY A 710 -6.92 27.61 22.95
CA GLY A 710 -6.88 28.71 23.93
C GLY A 710 -8.25 29.21 24.38
N ALA A 711 -9.33 28.61 23.89
CA ALA A 711 -10.70 28.88 24.28
C ALA A 711 -11.57 27.62 24.03
N PRO A 712 -12.72 27.47 24.72
CA PRO A 712 -13.64 26.37 24.48
C PRO A 712 -13.99 26.25 22.98
N PRO A 713 -13.98 25.03 22.40
CA PRO A 713 -14.31 24.86 20.99
C PRO A 713 -15.76 25.25 20.74
N ARG A 714 -16.03 25.86 19.58
CA ARG A 714 -17.41 26.12 19.15
C ARG A 714 -18.12 24.80 18.93
N ILE A 715 -19.21 24.56 19.64
CA ILE A 715 -20.08 23.39 19.42
C ILE A 715 -21.07 23.71 18.30
N THR A 716 -21.16 22.84 17.30
CA THR A 716 -22.09 23.01 16.17
C THR A 716 -22.60 21.67 15.64
N GLY A 717 -23.57 21.71 14.73
CA GLY A 717 -23.96 20.57 13.90
C GLY A 717 -23.46 20.74 12.46
N ALA A 718 -23.30 19.64 11.74
CA ALA A 718 -22.94 19.62 10.33
C ALA A 718 -24.20 19.47 9.44
N PRO A 719 -24.37 20.31 8.40
CA PRO A 719 -25.51 20.18 7.50
C PRO A 719 -25.37 19.01 6.51
N TYR A 720 -24.16 18.49 6.33
CA TYR A 720 -23.83 17.33 5.50
C TYR A 720 -23.94 16.02 6.30
N TRP A 721 -23.69 14.89 5.63
CA TRP A 721 -23.60 13.58 6.27
C TRP A 721 -22.12 13.18 6.37
N ALA A 722 -21.77 12.35 7.35
CA ALA A 722 -20.41 11.80 7.50
C ALA A 722 -20.44 10.41 8.13
N ASP A 723 -19.31 9.69 8.04
CA ASP A 723 -19.13 8.31 8.53
C ASP A 723 -19.38 8.11 10.03
N SER A 724 -19.43 9.17 10.82
CA SER A 724 -19.75 9.11 12.25
C SER A 724 -21.06 8.38 12.56
N ALA A 725 -22.06 8.44 11.67
CA ALA A 725 -23.30 7.70 11.84
C ALA A 725 -23.07 6.18 11.82
N LEU A 726 -22.24 5.66 10.90
CA LEU A 726 -21.95 4.22 10.79
C LEU A 726 -21.20 3.70 12.02
N LEU A 727 -20.22 4.47 12.50
CA LEU A 727 -19.47 4.14 13.71
C LEU A 727 -20.36 4.18 14.96
N ALA A 728 -21.27 5.14 15.06
CA ALA A 728 -22.22 5.27 16.15
C ALA A 728 -23.25 4.13 16.17
N ASP A 729 -23.76 3.72 15.01
CA ASP A 729 -24.64 2.55 14.88
C ASP A 729 -23.96 1.26 15.35
N ALA A 730 -22.62 1.21 15.27
CA ALA A 730 -21.80 0.13 15.83
C ALA A 730 -21.49 0.28 17.33
N GLY A 731 -22.06 1.29 18.00
CA GLY A 731 -21.90 1.55 19.44
C GLY A 731 -20.65 2.33 19.83
N ILE A 732 -19.98 3.00 18.88
CA ILE A 732 -18.75 3.76 19.13
C ILE A 732 -19.11 5.24 19.33
N PRO A 733 -18.76 5.90 20.44
CA PRO A 733 -18.97 7.34 20.59
C PRO A 733 -18.02 8.12 19.68
N VAL A 734 -18.55 9.06 18.90
CA VAL A 734 -17.80 9.78 17.85
C VAL A 734 -17.83 11.29 18.05
N VAL A 735 -16.74 11.98 17.73
CA VAL A 735 -16.75 13.44 17.52
C VAL A 735 -16.23 13.75 16.12
N LEU A 736 -16.73 14.82 15.51
CA LEU A 736 -16.20 15.32 14.24
C LEU A 736 -15.38 16.58 14.52
N PHE A 737 -14.13 16.58 14.05
CA PHE A 737 -13.22 17.71 14.25
C PHE A 737 -12.06 17.71 13.25
N GLY A 738 -11.86 18.81 12.54
CA GLY A 738 -10.73 18.97 11.62
C GLY A 738 -10.32 20.41 11.38
N ALA A 739 -9.52 20.61 10.33
CA ALA A 739 -8.83 21.87 10.06
C ALA A 739 -9.77 22.96 9.54
N GLN A 740 -9.25 24.19 9.47
CA GLN A 740 -9.88 25.34 8.83
C GLN A 740 -9.52 25.40 7.36
N GLY A 741 -10.51 25.73 6.53
CA GLY A 741 -10.32 25.80 5.10
C GLY A 741 -11.52 26.41 4.39
N ARG A 742 -11.59 26.18 3.08
CA ARG A 742 -12.67 26.68 2.25
C ARG A 742 -12.83 25.84 1.00
N GLY A 743 -14.04 25.86 0.47
CA GLY A 743 -14.32 25.43 -0.89
C GLY A 743 -14.44 23.92 -1.09
N MET A 744 -14.89 23.18 -0.08
CA MET A 744 -15.35 21.78 -0.24
C MET A 744 -16.26 21.68 -1.47
N HIS A 745 -15.97 20.73 -2.36
CA HIS A 745 -16.70 20.44 -3.60
C HIS A 745 -16.77 21.61 -4.61
N SER A 746 -15.96 22.66 -4.42
CA SER A 746 -15.99 23.86 -5.27
C SER A 746 -14.83 23.90 -6.26
N ALA A 747 -14.84 24.90 -7.15
CA ALA A 747 -13.78 25.09 -8.16
C ALA A 747 -12.43 25.53 -7.57
N ASN A 748 -12.37 25.93 -6.30
CA ASN A 748 -11.12 26.23 -5.60
C ASN A 748 -11.21 25.70 -4.18
N GLU A 749 -10.30 24.81 -3.79
CA GLU A 749 -10.30 24.22 -2.46
C GLU A 749 -8.94 24.45 -1.79
N SER A 750 -8.96 24.86 -0.51
CA SER A 750 -7.73 25.11 0.23
C SER A 750 -7.90 24.95 1.74
N VAL A 751 -6.85 24.51 2.42
CA VAL A 751 -6.80 24.29 3.87
C VAL A 751 -5.64 25.04 4.52
N ASP A 752 -5.88 25.69 5.66
CA ASP A 752 -4.88 26.50 6.37
C ASP A 752 -3.78 25.64 7.02
N ALA A 753 -2.52 25.92 6.69
CA ALA A 753 -1.39 25.12 7.16
C ALA A 753 -1.15 25.25 8.67
N ALA A 754 -1.49 26.40 9.27
CA ALA A 754 -1.37 26.59 10.72
C ALA A 754 -2.45 25.79 11.47
N SER A 755 -3.66 25.72 10.92
CA SER A 755 -4.76 24.92 11.44
C SER A 755 -4.45 23.43 11.39
N ILE A 756 -3.90 22.92 10.28
CA ILE A 756 -3.43 21.53 10.19
C ILE A 756 -2.49 21.18 11.37
N LYS A 757 -1.55 22.07 11.68
CA LYS A 757 -0.62 21.90 12.81
C LYS A 757 -1.33 21.90 14.17
N ARG A 758 -2.29 22.80 14.39
CA ARG A 758 -3.09 22.87 15.62
C ARG A 758 -3.94 21.62 15.82
N VAL A 759 -4.68 21.20 14.78
CA VAL A 759 -5.47 19.95 14.80
C VAL A 759 -4.57 18.77 15.12
N THR A 760 -3.44 18.62 14.43
CA THR A 760 -2.48 17.54 14.70
C THR A 760 -2.02 17.54 16.17
N GLN A 761 -1.72 18.72 16.73
CA GLN A 761 -1.31 18.85 18.13
C GLN A 761 -2.43 18.45 19.11
N LEU A 762 -3.66 18.84 18.83
CA LEU A 762 -4.85 18.45 19.59
C LEU A 762 -5.04 16.94 19.55
N LEU A 763 -5.12 16.36 18.36
CA LEU A 763 -5.31 14.92 18.17
C LEU A 763 -4.20 14.11 18.86
N THR A 764 -2.95 14.59 18.81
CA THR A 764 -1.81 13.96 19.53
C THR A 764 -2.07 13.91 21.03
N LYS A 765 -2.36 15.07 21.65
CA LYS A 765 -2.59 15.17 23.11
C LYS A 765 -3.80 14.34 23.55
N PHE A 766 -4.87 14.42 22.78
CA PHE A 766 -6.09 13.66 23.04
C PHE A 766 -5.85 12.14 22.96
N ALA A 767 -5.19 11.68 21.89
CA ALA A 767 -4.89 10.25 21.72
C ALA A 767 -3.99 9.71 22.84
N THR A 768 -2.96 10.46 23.22
CA THR A 768 -2.08 10.09 24.33
C THR A 768 -2.85 9.92 25.64
N ASP A 769 -3.71 10.88 26.00
CA ASP A 769 -4.50 10.81 27.25
C ASP A 769 -5.55 9.69 27.19
N PHE A 770 -6.32 9.62 26.10
CA PHE A 770 -7.40 8.64 25.96
C PHE A 770 -6.89 7.19 26.02
N CYS A 771 -5.77 6.91 25.34
CA CYS A 771 -5.12 5.60 25.29
C CYS A 771 -4.24 5.31 26.52
N GLY A 772 -4.22 6.20 27.52
CA GLY A 772 -3.55 5.99 28.80
C GLY A 772 -2.02 6.07 28.75
N GLY A 773 -1.47 6.90 27.85
CA GLY A 773 -0.03 7.04 27.61
C GLY A 773 0.75 7.53 28.83
N THR A 774 1.89 6.89 29.09
CA THR A 774 2.89 7.33 30.07
C THR A 774 4.15 7.79 29.33
N LYS A 775 4.77 8.90 29.77
CA LYS A 775 5.98 9.43 29.10
C LYS A 775 7.10 8.38 29.09
N ASN A 776 7.72 8.21 27.92
CA ASN A 776 8.87 7.34 27.67
C ASN A 776 10.14 7.82 28.39
#